data_AF-A0A0G1HCM1-F1
#
_entry.id   AF-A0A0G1HCM1-F1
#
_cell.length_a   1.000
_cell.length_b   1.000
_cell.length_c   1.000
_cell.angle_alpha   90.00
_cell.angle_beta   90.00
_cell.angle_gamma   90.00
#
_symmetry.space_group_name_H-M   'P 1'
#
loop_
_entity.id
_entity.type
_entity.pdbx_description
1 polymer ?
#
loop_
_entity_poly.entity_id
_entity_poly.type
_entity_poly.pdbx_seq_one_letter_code
_entity_poly.pdbx_strand_id
1 'polypeptide(L)'
;MYQIKSKTKRFVAGLLGASLALSFAFAVTVKADTASDLQAQINSLLATISALQAQLTTVQGGSSTTGTGYTFSSDLTLGSSGADVMNLQKVLNMSSDTQVASSGAGSPGQETSKFGPLTKAAVIKFQQKNGISPAVGYVGPITRAKLNSMSSSSSTTTTTTTTTTTSTTSTVPGCTSTSGWSPTTGQLCSGSTTTTTVPVVPAGSGLTVSSPTQPAVTIAPNGASRVPFTKVTLTAGNDGDVTVNSLTVQRTGLAQDAAFSSIVLIDEQGLQVGTSKTFNSNHQTTLGDPFVVPRGTSRTLTVAGNMPASGSSYAGQVATLTVVGVNTSATVSGSLPITGSAQTINASLTLGTATLYVSQYDPASNLTKNIGDTALKFSGIKVTAGSAEDVTLWSIRWNQTGSAGSSDLANLVTVLDGTSYPTIASADGKYFTTLFPNGVVIQKGFSKEMYIQGDIVGSGSANRTIEFDLYNASDLYLSGNTYNFGILGAANSTGTLTSTSRSKFTTSTPFYGGSTMTINAGTVTTVAKSSTAAPAANIAINVPNQILGAYDADIKGEPVSVQSTVFHLSSNSTATTKVITSVSLIDKNGSVVAGPKDAAGVNAADGSAGAAGDQTVTFTDTITYPVGKGTYTLVGKLPGGSTGYTNGSTVIASTTPSGWGTVKGQITGNTLTLTNAVFGMNTMTVRTAALAISAANNPAAQTVVAGSQDFLFTNLQFDATQSGEDVRVSTIPTHLTYTAGAGNDISSCRLYDGATNLTTGSNVVNPDTTASSAAYTFTLDQALVIPKGTVKTIGVKCNVSGAATAFVGHWDMSTTDVGTTLSVTGVGSATLTATGDNSGTSYTIASANTTGVPVAAYRFKATNDDVDLQRLVLTLTNTASSSSSDIVLARIFDGNTEVGQATFTGGSTKATSTLSTPVRLVRDTDKVLKVKLDLGSISNSSAVTVSGHLVNVDIDTNDTAGTYGTGVGSGVRVNSTGSTSIASTGVRVFKSYPTLAQDTLTATGLSATSPLLRFKVTADAKGPVNIAKFTLSMATSSVVVGGVNIFAFNNSDYSSSPLSGVNSGGQLMTTNVDTANYVSSPTIAIYPQTIAGATTTIQVAAGSTMYFEVRASTVTTSGTSYNVVTTLKGDTAYPLVNNTYFMGTVASTSGLATTPNLDGGSNSALNRLLWSPNSTTTPTVNDVDWSNGPPHSLKRVRGFCFTKNIKASP
;
A
#
# COMPACT_ATOMS: atom_id res chain seq x y z
N MET A 1 -19.69 56.82 45.84
CA MET A 1 -21.14 56.97 45.56
C MET A 1 -21.36 56.38 44.17
N TYR A 2 -22.13 55.35 43.88
CA TYR A 2 -23.18 54.59 44.55
C TYR A 2 -23.21 53.22 43.83
N GLN A 3 -23.05 52.10 44.57
CA GLN A 3 -23.68 50.74 44.44
C GLN A 3 -23.85 50.09 43.02
N ILE A 4 -23.80 48.79 42.73
CA ILE A 4 -23.52 47.49 43.38
C ILE A 4 -23.51 46.41 42.26
N LYS A 5 -22.69 45.36 42.43
CA LYS A 5 -22.82 43.92 42.04
C LYS A 5 -23.50 43.46 40.73
N SER A 6 -22.70 42.71 39.97
CA SER A 6 -22.75 41.24 39.75
C SER A 6 -23.97 40.52 39.12
N LYS A 7 -23.60 39.66 38.15
CA LYS A 7 -24.04 38.26 37.90
C LYS A 7 -25.36 37.97 37.16
N THR A 8 -25.18 37.45 35.93
CA THR A 8 -25.43 36.03 35.56
C THR A 8 -26.86 35.56 35.19
N LYS A 9 -26.94 34.97 33.98
CA LYS A 9 -27.89 33.93 33.47
C LYS A 9 -29.33 34.46 33.23
N ARG A 10 -30.08 34.13 32.16
CA ARG A 10 -30.17 32.91 31.32
C ARG A 10 -31.33 33.11 30.29
N PHE A 11 -31.33 32.29 29.24
CA PHE A 11 -32.50 31.77 28.49
C PHE A 11 -33.17 32.59 27.35
N VAL A 12 -32.85 32.13 26.13
CA VAL A 12 -33.74 31.47 25.15
C VAL A 12 -34.59 32.27 24.15
N ALA A 13 -34.45 31.79 22.91
CA ALA A 13 -35.37 31.75 21.76
C ALA A 13 -35.55 32.99 20.89
N GLY A 14 -35.40 32.73 19.58
CA GLY A 14 -36.46 33.08 18.65
C GLY A 14 -36.04 33.85 17.40
N LEU A 15 -35.72 33.09 16.35
CA LEU A 15 -36.32 33.19 15.00
C LEU A 15 -36.21 34.49 14.16
N LEU A 16 -35.91 34.22 12.89
CA LEU A 16 -36.27 34.93 11.66
C LEU A 16 -35.34 36.06 11.19
N GLY A 17 -34.72 35.79 10.05
CA GLY A 17 -33.92 36.74 9.31
C GLY A 17 -34.74 37.65 8.41
N ALA A 18 -34.07 38.69 7.93
CA ALA A 18 -34.25 39.24 6.60
C ALA A 18 -33.04 40.11 6.26
N SER A 19 -32.56 39.89 5.04
CA SER A 19 -31.68 40.70 4.21
C SER A 19 -31.89 42.22 4.25
N LEU A 20 -30.82 43.00 4.10
CA LEU A 20 -30.47 43.78 2.88
C LEU A 20 -29.62 45.02 3.23
N ALA A 21 -28.66 45.29 2.36
CA ALA A 21 -27.61 46.30 2.40
C ALA A 21 -28.07 47.76 2.52
N LEU A 22 -27.24 48.63 3.13
CA LEU A 22 -26.61 49.79 2.45
C LEU A 22 -25.69 50.63 3.37
N SER A 23 -24.61 51.14 2.76
CA SER A 23 -23.88 52.40 3.01
C SER A 23 -22.88 52.56 4.18
N PHE A 24 -21.60 52.36 3.83
CA PHE A 24 -20.46 53.30 3.93
C PHE A 24 -20.54 54.49 4.91
N ALA A 25 -19.61 54.57 5.85
CA ALA A 25 -18.42 55.45 5.82
C ALA A 25 -17.93 55.79 7.24
N PHE A 26 -16.87 55.14 7.70
CA PHE A 26 -15.90 55.77 8.59
C PHE A 26 -14.50 55.44 8.08
N ALA A 27 -13.87 56.46 7.51
CA ALA A 27 -12.46 56.45 7.17
C ALA A 27 -11.65 56.28 8.46
N VAL A 28 -10.93 55.18 8.56
CA VAL A 28 -9.78 55.06 9.47
C VAL A 28 -8.55 54.97 8.58
N THR A 29 -7.71 55.98 8.70
CA THR A 29 -6.33 56.06 8.22
C THR A 29 -5.60 54.73 8.36
N VAL A 30 -5.31 54.09 7.23
CA VAL A 30 -4.33 53.00 7.14
C VAL A 30 -2.96 53.65 7.31
N LYS A 31 -2.40 53.55 8.52
CA LYS A 31 -0.95 53.69 8.66
C LYS A 31 -0.32 52.49 7.94
N ALA A 32 0.70 52.74 7.15
CA ALA A 32 1.54 51.68 6.61
C ALA A 32 2.17 50.94 7.80
N ASP A 33 1.77 49.68 8.00
CA ASP A 33 2.41 48.81 8.98
C ASP A 33 3.91 48.73 8.63
N THR A 34 4.77 49.18 9.54
CA THR A 34 6.21 49.13 9.32
C THR A 34 6.67 47.67 9.34
N ALA A 35 7.84 47.35 8.76
CA ALA A 35 8.38 45.99 8.82
C ALA A 35 8.50 45.46 10.28
N SER A 36 8.64 46.37 11.25
CA SER A 36 8.59 46.07 12.68
C SER A 36 7.20 45.64 13.14
N ASP A 37 6.13 46.30 12.68
CA ASP A 37 4.75 45.97 13.06
C ASP A 37 4.29 44.65 12.44
N LEU A 38 4.71 44.37 11.20
CA LEU A 38 4.55 43.05 10.57
C LEU A 38 5.36 41.97 11.29
N GLN A 39 6.59 42.25 11.72
CA GLN A 39 7.39 41.30 12.51
C GLN A 39 6.78 41.06 13.89
N ALA A 40 6.20 42.09 14.52
CA ALA A 40 5.48 41.98 15.78
C ALA A 40 4.18 41.17 15.61
N GLN A 41 3.45 41.35 14.52
CA GLN A 41 2.29 40.52 14.16
C GLN A 41 2.70 39.08 13.88
N ILE A 42 3.80 38.84 13.14
CA ILE A 42 4.34 37.50 12.89
C ILE A 42 4.76 36.83 14.20
N ASN A 43 5.42 37.55 15.11
CA ASN A 43 5.81 37.02 16.42
C ASN A 43 4.57 36.76 17.30
N SER A 44 3.53 37.59 17.22
CA SER A 44 2.24 37.37 17.90
C SER A 44 1.49 36.18 17.33
N LEU A 45 1.52 35.98 16.01
CA LEU A 45 0.92 34.83 15.33
C LEU A 45 1.71 33.55 15.62
N LEU A 46 3.04 33.59 15.67
CA LEU A 46 3.89 32.46 16.07
C LEU A 46 3.69 32.12 17.55
N ALA A 47 3.52 33.12 18.42
CA ALA A 47 3.14 32.90 19.81
C ALA A 47 1.72 32.31 19.92
N THR A 48 0.78 32.74 19.06
CA THR A 48 -0.58 32.17 19.00
C THR A 48 -0.57 30.75 18.45
N ILE A 49 0.26 30.45 17.45
CA ILE A 49 0.46 29.09 16.91
C ILE A 49 1.14 28.20 17.94
N SER A 50 2.15 28.71 18.66
CA SER A 50 2.79 27.98 19.76
C SER A 50 1.83 27.77 20.93
N ALA A 51 0.96 28.73 21.25
CA ALA A 51 -0.10 28.59 22.23
C ALA A 51 -1.23 27.66 21.76
N LEU A 52 -1.55 27.63 20.46
CA LEU A 52 -2.50 26.69 19.87
C LEU A 52 -1.91 25.28 19.73
N GLN A 53 -0.60 25.14 19.52
CA GLN A 53 0.14 23.88 19.55
C GLN A 53 0.32 23.37 20.99
N ALA A 54 0.49 24.28 21.95
CA ALA A 54 0.46 23.99 23.38
C ALA A 54 -0.97 23.64 23.86
N GLN A 55 -2.00 24.31 23.34
CA GLN A 55 -3.40 23.94 23.52
C GLN A 55 -3.71 22.62 22.80
N LEU A 56 -3.09 22.32 21.67
CA LEU A 56 -3.27 21.05 20.97
C LEU A 56 -2.58 19.91 21.72
N THR A 57 -1.44 20.14 22.35
CA THR A 57 -0.76 19.15 23.22
C THR A 57 -1.41 19.03 24.61
N THR A 58 -2.07 20.06 25.13
CA THR A 58 -2.88 19.98 26.38
C THR A 58 -4.32 19.53 26.15
N VAL A 59 -4.86 19.63 24.92
CA VAL A 59 -6.12 18.97 24.50
C VAL A 59 -5.86 17.51 24.09
N GLN A 60 -4.62 17.13 23.75
CA GLN A 60 -4.21 15.75 23.46
C GLN A 60 -3.55 15.01 24.64
N GLY A 61 -3.52 15.60 25.83
CA GLY A 61 -2.89 15.02 27.01
C GLY A 61 -3.71 15.18 28.28
N GLY A 62 -4.77 14.38 28.44
CA GLY A 62 -5.30 14.04 29.75
C GLY A 62 -6.71 14.55 30.09
N SER A 63 -7.73 13.90 29.52
CA SER A 63 -8.71 13.11 30.29
C SER A 63 -9.72 12.52 29.31
N SER A 64 -9.27 11.53 28.53
CA SER A 64 -10.14 10.66 27.76
C SER A 64 -10.92 9.77 28.72
N THR A 65 -12.13 10.22 29.08
CA THR A 65 -13.17 9.33 29.58
C THR A 65 -13.59 8.41 28.45
N THR A 66 -12.95 7.23 28.41
CA THR A 66 -13.53 5.93 28.09
C THR A 66 -14.72 5.95 27.12
N GLY A 67 -14.44 6.01 25.82
CA GLY A 67 -15.39 5.66 24.77
C GLY A 67 -15.22 4.19 24.39
N THR A 68 -15.82 3.32 25.19
CA THR A 68 -16.02 1.88 24.96
C THR A 68 -16.23 1.53 23.49
N GLY A 69 -15.60 0.46 23.00
CA GLY A 69 -15.94 -0.15 21.71
C GLY A 69 -17.45 -0.33 21.61
N TYR A 70 -18.08 0.41 20.70
CA TYR A 70 -19.53 0.40 20.57
C TYR A 70 -19.93 -0.93 19.94
N THR A 71 -20.68 -1.75 20.68
CA THR A 71 -21.20 -3.02 20.16
C THR A 71 -22.60 -2.80 19.61
N PHE A 72 -22.75 -2.93 18.30
CA PHE A 72 -24.04 -2.94 17.63
C PHE A 72 -24.77 -4.23 17.99
N SER A 73 -25.93 -4.12 18.65
CA SER A 73 -26.75 -5.25 19.10
C SER A 73 -28.04 -5.43 18.31
N SER A 74 -28.53 -4.38 17.62
CA SER A 74 -29.83 -4.39 16.96
C SER A 74 -29.74 -4.33 15.43
N ASP A 75 -30.63 -5.05 14.75
CA ASP A 75 -30.81 -4.93 13.32
C ASP A 75 -31.32 -3.52 12.95
N LEU A 76 -30.67 -2.84 11.99
CA LEU A 76 -31.05 -1.48 11.59
C LEU A 76 -31.50 -1.44 10.13
N THR A 77 -32.64 -0.79 9.91
CA THR A 77 -33.22 -0.54 8.58
C THR A 77 -33.69 0.91 8.45
N LEU A 78 -34.10 1.31 7.24
CA LEU A 78 -34.68 2.62 6.98
C LEU A 78 -35.86 2.90 7.93
N GLY A 79 -35.80 4.01 8.67
CA GLY A 79 -36.78 4.37 9.70
C GLY A 79 -36.37 4.01 11.13
N SER A 80 -35.31 3.24 11.33
CA SER A 80 -34.77 2.95 12.67
C SER A 80 -34.30 4.22 13.36
N SER A 81 -34.41 4.27 14.69
CA SER A 81 -33.86 5.38 15.46
C SER A 81 -33.25 4.92 16.78
N GLY A 82 -32.29 5.68 17.30
CA GLY A 82 -31.63 5.40 18.59
C GLY A 82 -30.11 5.48 18.53
N ALA A 83 -29.47 5.00 19.60
CA ALA A 83 -28.02 5.05 19.78
C ALA A 83 -27.26 4.24 18.72
N ASP A 84 -27.77 3.08 18.31
CA ASP A 84 -27.15 2.23 17.29
C ASP A 84 -27.05 2.97 15.94
N VAL A 85 -28.06 3.76 15.60
CA VAL A 85 -28.05 4.55 14.36
C VAL A 85 -27.05 5.71 14.44
N MET A 86 -26.98 6.40 15.57
CA MET A 86 -26.04 7.51 15.76
C MET A 86 -24.59 7.02 15.71
N ASN A 87 -24.29 5.89 16.35
CA ASN A 87 -22.94 5.31 16.30
C ASN A 87 -22.62 4.68 14.95
N LEU A 88 -23.62 4.16 14.22
CA LEU A 88 -23.45 3.75 12.82
C LEU A 88 -23.03 4.93 11.94
N GLN A 89 -23.69 6.09 12.07
CA GLN A 89 -23.34 7.28 11.31
C GLN A 89 -21.93 7.77 11.62
N LYS A 90 -21.49 7.69 12.89
CA LYS A 90 -20.10 8.00 13.27
C LYS A 90 -19.11 7.10 12.55
N VAL A 91 -19.35 5.79 12.54
CA VAL A 91 -18.49 4.81 11.85
C VAL A 91 -18.43 5.07 10.35
N LEU A 92 -19.59 5.32 9.73
CA LEU A 92 -19.70 5.61 8.30
C LEU A 92 -18.97 6.92 7.91
N ASN A 93 -18.99 7.92 8.78
CA ASN A 93 -18.32 9.21 8.61
C ASN A 93 -16.80 9.17 8.83
N MET A 94 -16.22 8.05 9.30
CA MET A 94 -14.75 7.91 9.44
C MET A 94 -14.02 7.75 8.08
N SER A 95 -14.74 7.45 7.01
CA SER A 95 -14.19 7.26 5.66
C SER A 95 -14.95 8.13 4.67
N SER A 96 -14.24 8.87 3.82
CA SER A 96 -14.83 9.69 2.74
C SER A 96 -15.72 8.87 1.81
N ASP A 97 -15.38 7.60 1.58
CA ASP A 97 -16.14 6.71 0.67
C ASP A 97 -17.50 6.29 1.22
N THR A 98 -17.68 6.33 2.53
CA THR A 98 -18.90 5.86 3.23
C THR A 98 -19.59 6.99 3.97
N GLN A 99 -19.14 8.23 3.80
CA GLN A 99 -19.67 9.40 4.50
C GLN A 99 -21.17 9.59 4.22
N VAL A 100 -21.93 9.89 5.27
CA VAL A 100 -23.40 10.04 5.20
C VAL A 100 -23.77 11.38 4.56
N ALA A 101 -23.09 12.47 4.93
CA ALA A 101 -23.25 13.80 4.34
C ALA A 101 -22.00 14.68 4.55
N SER A 102 -21.75 15.63 3.64
CA SER A 102 -20.63 16.59 3.73
C SER A 102 -20.93 17.79 4.64
N SER A 103 -22.20 18.14 4.85
CA SER A 103 -22.66 19.19 5.78
C SER A 103 -24.10 18.92 6.23
N GLY A 104 -24.50 19.51 7.36
CA GLY A 104 -25.86 19.35 7.92
C GLY A 104 -26.08 18.04 8.67
N ALA A 105 -27.35 17.67 8.86
CA ALA A 105 -27.75 16.50 9.63
C ALA A 105 -27.18 15.18 9.04
N GLY A 106 -26.39 14.45 9.82
CA GLY A 106 -25.69 13.24 9.41
C GLY A 106 -24.22 13.44 9.00
N SER A 107 -23.73 14.68 8.90
CA SER A 107 -22.31 14.96 8.62
C SER A 107 -21.40 14.73 9.84
N PRO A 108 -20.06 14.62 9.69
CA PRO A 108 -19.15 14.43 10.81
C PRO A 108 -19.34 15.48 11.91
N GLY A 109 -19.62 15.03 13.13
CA GLY A 109 -19.92 15.92 14.28
C GLY A 109 -21.35 16.46 14.32
N GLN A 110 -22.20 16.08 13.36
CA GLN A 110 -23.63 16.36 13.29
C GLN A 110 -24.44 15.08 13.05
N GLU A 111 -23.97 13.93 13.54
CA GLU A 111 -24.67 12.65 13.41
C GLU A 111 -26.05 12.70 14.06
N THR A 112 -27.00 12.01 13.43
CA THR A 112 -28.39 11.92 13.91
C THR A 112 -28.69 10.53 14.45
N SER A 113 -29.69 10.43 15.31
CA SER A 113 -30.23 9.16 15.78
C SER A 113 -31.26 8.56 14.81
N LYS A 114 -31.36 9.00 13.54
CA LYS A 114 -32.37 8.52 12.57
C LYS A 114 -31.76 7.90 11.33
N PHE A 115 -32.21 6.71 10.98
CA PHE A 115 -31.72 5.96 9.83
C PHE A 115 -32.54 6.39 8.61
N GLY A 116 -32.06 7.42 7.92
CA GLY A 116 -32.70 7.99 6.72
C GLY A 116 -32.15 7.42 5.41
N PRO A 117 -32.62 7.94 4.26
CA PRO A 117 -32.14 7.52 2.93
C PRO A 117 -30.62 7.70 2.75
N LEU A 118 -30.04 8.76 3.32
CA LEU A 118 -28.60 9.02 3.26
C LEU A 118 -27.80 7.98 4.05
N THR A 119 -28.27 7.61 5.25
CA THR A 119 -27.66 6.52 6.04
C THR A 119 -27.76 5.19 5.30
N LYS A 120 -28.90 4.90 4.65
CA LYS A 120 -29.07 3.70 3.83
C LYS A 120 -28.04 3.65 2.69
N ALA A 121 -27.88 4.75 1.95
CA ALA A 121 -26.90 4.83 0.86
C ALA A 121 -25.47 4.63 1.37
N ALA A 122 -25.12 5.23 2.50
CA ALA A 122 -23.82 5.04 3.15
C ALA A 122 -23.58 3.60 3.60
N VAL A 123 -24.61 2.91 4.12
CA VAL A 123 -24.53 1.48 4.48
C VAL A 123 -24.34 0.60 3.24
N ILE A 124 -25.00 0.89 2.11
CA ILE A 124 -24.78 0.17 0.85
C ILE A 124 -23.31 0.27 0.43
N LYS A 125 -22.74 1.48 0.46
CA LYS A 125 -21.32 1.71 0.14
C LYS A 125 -20.41 0.98 1.12
N PHE A 126 -20.74 0.99 2.42
CA PHE A 126 -20.00 0.25 3.44
C PHE A 126 -20.05 -1.27 3.19
N GLN A 127 -21.20 -1.82 2.83
CA GLN A 127 -21.38 -3.24 2.52
C GLN A 127 -20.60 -3.65 1.26
N GLN A 128 -20.66 -2.84 0.20
CA GLN A 128 -19.87 -3.05 -1.01
C GLN A 128 -18.37 -3.00 -0.72
N LYS A 129 -17.91 -2.00 0.03
CA LYS A 129 -16.50 -1.84 0.43
C LYS A 129 -15.99 -3.00 1.29
N ASN A 130 -16.86 -3.66 2.04
CA ASN A 130 -16.50 -4.77 2.93
C ASN A 130 -16.91 -6.15 2.40
N GLY A 131 -17.31 -6.27 1.14
CA GLY A 131 -17.65 -7.57 0.52
C GLY A 131 -18.90 -8.24 1.08
N ILE A 132 -19.84 -7.48 1.66
CA ILE A 132 -21.09 -8.00 2.21
C ILE A 132 -22.16 -8.00 1.10
N SER A 133 -22.70 -9.17 0.76
CA SER A 133 -23.72 -9.36 -0.28
C SER A 133 -24.99 -10.04 0.26
N PRO A 134 -26.21 -9.58 -0.12
CA PRO A 134 -26.48 -8.45 -0.99
C PRO A 134 -26.33 -7.10 -0.24
N ALA A 135 -25.73 -6.10 -0.89
CA ALA A 135 -25.53 -4.76 -0.33
C ALA A 135 -26.83 -3.93 -0.41
N VAL A 136 -27.81 -4.25 0.42
CA VAL A 136 -29.18 -3.67 0.37
C VAL A 136 -29.39 -2.48 1.32
N GLY A 137 -28.37 -2.09 2.09
CA GLY A 137 -28.46 -0.96 3.03
C GLY A 137 -29.17 -1.31 4.34
N TYR A 138 -29.23 -2.60 4.67
CA TYR A 138 -29.78 -3.15 5.91
C TYR A 138 -28.65 -3.65 6.81
N VAL A 139 -28.62 -3.24 8.08
CA VAL A 139 -27.58 -3.66 9.05
C VAL A 139 -28.06 -4.89 9.81
N GLY A 140 -27.98 -6.05 9.15
CA GLY A 140 -28.24 -7.36 9.76
C GLY A 140 -27.01 -7.97 10.47
N PRO A 141 -27.10 -9.24 10.94
CA PRO A 141 -26.05 -9.90 11.71
C PRO A 141 -24.65 -9.84 11.07
N ILE A 142 -24.56 -10.01 9.74
CA ILE A 142 -23.30 -9.97 8.99
C ILE A 142 -22.67 -8.56 9.02
N THR A 143 -23.49 -7.52 8.80
CA THR A 143 -23.01 -6.14 8.82
C THR A 143 -22.63 -5.70 10.24
N ARG A 144 -23.37 -6.15 11.26
CA ARG A 144 -23.02 -5.91 12.66
C ARG A 144 -21.73 -6.61 13.09
N ALA A 145 -21.52 -7.87 12.71
CA ALA A 145 -20.26 -8.56 13.00
C ALA A 145 -19.07 -7.79 12.41
N LYS A 146 -19.23 -7.23 11.20
CA LYS A 146 -18.20 -6.39 10.60
C LYS A 146 -18.00 -5.07 11.35
N LEU A 147 -19.08 -4.36 11.70
CA LEU A 147 -18.99 -3.11 12.48
C LEU A 147 -18.38 -3.31 13.87
N ASN A 148 -18.72 -4.42 14.54
CA ASN A 148 -18.19 -4.78 15.84
C ASN A 148 -16.70 -5.19 15.74
N SER A 149 -16.29 -5.91 14.70
CA SER A 149 -14.87 -6.26 14.48
C SER A 149 -14.01 -5.05 14.10
N MET A 150 -14.58 -4.01 13.49
CA MET A 150 -13.87 -2.75 13.23
C MET A 150 -13.65 -1.89 14.48
N SER A 151 -14.41 -2.11 15.55
CA SER A 151 -14.28 -1.38 16.82
C SER A 151 -13.26 -2.01 17.78
N SER A 152 -12.60 -3.11 17.39
CA SER A 152 -11.72 -3.89 18.26
C SER A 152 -10.33 -4.07 17.64
N SER A 153 -9.43 -3.10 17.89
CA SER A 153 -7.98 -3.32 17.84
C SER A 153 -7.44 -3.24 19.27
N SER A 154 -7.12 -4.42 19.85
CA SER A 154 -6.50 -4.64 21.17
C SER A 154 -7.37 -4.47 22.43
N SER A 155 -8.20 -5.48 22.73
CA SER A 155 -8.23 -6.21 24.02
C SER A 155 -9.38 -7.22 23.98
N THR A 156 -9.08 -8.51 23.88
CA THR A 156 -10.09 -9.57 23.96
C THR A 156 -10.50 -9.73 25.43
N THR A 157 -11.58 -9.05 25.82
CA THR A 157 -12.33 -9.35 27.05
C THR A 157 -13.75 -9.70 26.66
N THR A 158 -13.93 -10.95 26.28
CA THR A 158 -15.23 -11.60 26.19
C THR A 158 -15.62 -12.02 27.61
N THR A 159 -16.57 -11.32 28.24
CA THR A 159 -17.31 -11.87 29.39
C THR A 159 -18.33 -12.86 28.84
N THR A 160 -17.83 -14.02 28.41
CA THR A 160 -18.55 -15.28 28.51
C THR A 160 -18.07 -15.88 29.83
N THR A 161 -19.00 -16.35 30.64
CA THR A 161 -18.73 -17.08 31.88
C THR A 161 -17.88 -18.31 31.56
N THR A 162 -16.56 -18.18 31.66
CA THR A 162 -15.60 -19.24 31.36
C THR A 162 -14.69 -19.41 32.57
N THR A 163 -14.83 -20.59 33.19
CA THR A 163 -14.01 -21.14 34.25
C THR A 163 -12.52 -21.05 33.89
N THR A 164 -11.75 -20.46 34.80
CA THR A 164 -10.31 -20.23 34.68
C THR A 164 -9.54 -21.56 34.67
N THR A 165 -8.87 -21.92 33.58
CA THR A 165 -7.78 -22.90 33.56
C THR A 165 -6.52 -22.26 32.96
N THR A 166 -5.50 -22.17 33.81
CA THR A 166 -4.15 -21.71 33.47
C THR A 166 -3.44 -22.81 32.69
N SER A 167 -2.98 -22.51 31.47
CA SER A 167 -2.08 -23.36 30.69
C SER A 167 -0.71 -22.70 30.60
N THR A 168 0.31 -23.33 31.17
CA THR A 168 1.71 -22.94 31.04
C THR A 168 2.37 -23.81 29.97
N THR A 169 2.81 -23.19 28.87
CA THR A 169 3.66 -23.83 27.87
C THR A 169 5.10 -23.95 28.38
N SER A 170 5.56 -25.17 28.65
CA SER A 170 6.97 -25.47 28.93
C SER A 170 7.63 -26.05 27.68
N THR A 171 8.61 -25.36 27.13
CA THR A 171 9.50 -25.89 26.08
C THR A 171 10.44 -26.94 26.66
N VAL A 172 10.77 -27.98 25.88
CA VAL A 172 11.84 -28.95 26.23
C VAL A 172 13.15 -28.17 26.44
N PRO A 173 13.79 -28.24 27.63
CA PRO A 173 15.02 -27.49 27.91
C PRO A 173 16.12 -27.75 26.88
N GLY A 174 16.73 -26.68 26.37
CA GLY A 174 17.83 -26.73 25.39
C GLY A 174 17.44 -26.61 23.91
N CYS A 175 16.15 -26.59 23.54
CA CYS A 175 15.72 -26.37 22.16
C CYS A 175 15.56 -24.87 21.85
N THR A 176 16.27 -24.35 20.84
CA THR A 176 16.11 -22.97 20.31
C THR A 176 15.39 -22.92 18.96
N SER A 177 14.97 -24.07 18.42
CA SER A 177 14.24 -24.20 17.14
C SER A 177 13.21 -25.34 17.20
N THR A 178 12.19 -25.28 16.32
CA THR A 178 11.11 -26.28 16.17
C THR A 178 11.53 -27.54 15.38
N SER A 179 12.76 -27.59 14.88
CA SER A 179 13.38 -28.77 14.27
C SER A 179 14.74 -29.05 14.92
N GLY A 180 15.08 -30.34 15.05
CA GLY A 180 16.31 -30.83 15.68
C GLY A 180 16.07 -31.68 16.93
N TRP A 181 17.17 -32.08 17.56
CA TRP A 181 17.19 -32.84 18.82
C TRP A 181 17.78 -31.95 19.92
N SER A 182 17.20 -31.97 21.12
CA SER A 182 17.74 -31.20 22.25
C SER A 182 19.18 -31.66 22.55
N PRO A 183 20.18 -30.75 22.55
CA PRO A 183 21.56 -31.09 22.86
C PRO A 183 21.76 -31.46 24.34
N THR A 184 20.76 -31.20 25.20
CA THR A 184 20.82 -31.46 26.64
C THR A 184 20.13 -32.76 27.04
N THR A 185 19.05 -33.15 26.34
CA THR A 185 18.23 -34.33 26.71
C THR A 185 18.16 -35.41 25.64
N GLY A 186 18.61 -35.14 24.41
CA GLY A 186 18.58 -36.13 23.32
C GLY A 186 17.16 -36.50 22.85
N GLN A 187 16.14 -35.68 23.12
CA GLN A 187 14.77 -35.83 22.58
C GLN A 187 14.51 -34.92 21.37
N LEU A 188 13.67 -35.38 20.45
CA LEU A 188 13.21 -34.62 19.28
C LEU A 188 12.36 -33.41 19.72
N CYS A 189 12.73 -32.21 19.29
CA CYS A 189 12.06 -30.95 19.70
C CYS A 189 10.61 -30.82 19.16
N SER A 190 10.09 -31.80 18.42
CA SER A 190 8.75 -31.81 17.80
C SER A 190 7.72 -32.73 18.47
N GLY A 191 8.05 -33.40 19.58
CA GLY A 191 7.13 -34.28 20.28
C GLY A 191 6.14 -33.55 21.20
N SER A 192 5.05 -33.00 20.65
CA SER A 192 3.92 -32.49 21.46
C SER A 192 2.79 -33.52 21.51
N THR A 193 2.62 -34.20 22.63
CA THR A 193 1.39 -34.93 22.97
C THR A 193 0.44 -34.01 23.74
N THR A 194 -0.56 -33.46 23.04
CA THR A 194 -1.65 -32.72 23.67
C THR A 194 -2.59 -33.68 24.39
N THR A 195 -2.57 -33.65 25.73
CA THR A 195 -3.68 -34.15 26.56
C THR A 195 -4.52 -32.96 26.98
N THR A 196 -5.74 -32.87 26.46
CA THR A 196 -6.71 -31.82 26.78
C THR A 196 -7.45 -32.16 28.08
N THR A 197 -7.11 -31.49 29.18
CA THR A 197 -7.95 -31.47 30.38
C THR A 197 -8.88 -30.24 30.33
N VAL A 198 -10.16 -30.50 30.06
CA VAL A 198 -11.27 -29.52 30.05
C VAL A 198 -11.45 -28.92 31.46
N PRO A 199 -11.83 -27.63 31.64
CA PRO A 199 -12.21 -27.10 32.95
C PRO A 199 -13.44 -27.85 33.45
N VAL A 200 -13.30 -28.69 34.47
CA VAL A 200 -14.42 -29.38 35.10
C VAL A 200 -15.18 -28.37 35.96
N VAL A 201 -16.37 -27.96 35.49
CA VAL A 201 -17.41 -27.42 36.38
C VAL A 201 -17.59 -28.44 37.51
N PRO A 202 -17.55 -28.05 38.80
CA PRO A 202 -17.65 -29.01 39.89
C PRO A 202 -18.90 -29.88 39.69
N ALA A 203 -18.69 -31.19 39.59
CA ALA A 203 -19.81 -32.13 39.49
C ALA A 203 -20.66 -32.01 40.77
N GLY A 204 -21.98 -31.91 40.61
CA GLY A 204 -22.90 -31.88 41.74
C GLY A 204 -22.76 -33.14 42.58
N SER A 205 -22.73 -33.00 43.90
CA SER A 205 -22.49 -34.11 44.82
C SER A 205 -23.75 -34.92 45.14
N GLY A 206 -24.95 -34.39 44.85
CA GLY A 206 -26.23 -35.01 45.18
C GLY A 206 -27.27 -34.96 44.06
N LEU A 207 -27.99 -36.08 43.90
CA LEU A 207 -29.16 -36.22 43.04
C LEU A 207 -30.33 -36.77 43.86
N THR A 208 -31.46 -36.07 43.87
CA THR A 208 -32.69 -36.55 44.51
C THR A 208 -33.62 -37.18 43.48
N VAL A 209 -34.19 -38.34 43.82
CA VAL A 209 -35.08 -39.13 42.97
C VAL A 209 -36.46 -39.22 43.62
N SER A 210 -37.49 -38.86 42.87
CA SER A 210 -38.88 -38.85 43.35
C SER A 210 -39.85 -39.40 42.32
N SER A 211 -40.99 -39.91 42.81
CA SER A 211 -42.10 -40.40 42.00
C SER A 211 -43.08 -39.25 41.73
N PRO A 212 -43.15 -38.71 40.50
CA PRO A 212 -44.21 -37.78 40.12
C PRO A 212 -45.53 -38.53 39.88
N THR A 213 -46.58 -37.82 39.45
CA THR A 213 -47.84 -38.44 39.00
C THR A 213 -47.56 -39.46 37.90
N GLN A 214 -47.85 -40.73 38.19
CA GLN A 214 -47.63 -41.83 37.25
C GLN A 214 -48.62 -41.77 36.07
N PRO A 215 -48.28 -42.35 34.91
CA PRO A 215 -49.20 -42.45 33.78
C PRO A 215 -50.55 -43.07 34.18
N ALA A 216 -51.64 -42.76 33.49
CA ALA A 216 -52.91 -43.45 33.76
C ALA A 216 -52.78 -44.96 33.48
N VAL A 217 -53.47 -45.77 34.28
CA VAL A 217 -53.64 -47.20 33.98
C VAL A 217 -54.58 -47.34 32.79
N THR A 218 -54.11 -48.01 31.74
CA THR A 218 -54.78 -48.19 30.46
C THR A 218 -54.42 -49.58 29.88
N ILE A 219 -54.53 -49.72 28.56
CA ILE A 219 -54.09 -50.87 27.80
C ILE A 219 -52.76 -50.59 27.09
N ALA A 220 -52.01 -51.65 26.75
CA ALA A 220 -50.84 -51.63 25.89
C ALA A 220 -51.16 -52.41 24.59
N PRO A 221 -51.64 -51.74 23.53
CA PRO A 221 -52.07 -52.39 22.29
C PRO A 221 -50.93 -53.01 21.48
N ASN A 222 -51.25 -53.99 20.63
CA ASN A 222 -50.32 -54.51 19.63
C ASN A 222 -49.75 -53.39 18.75
N GLY A 223 -48.44 -53.43 18.50
CA GLY A 223 -47.73 -52.47 17.66
C GLY A 223 -47.61 -51.05 18.21
N ALA A 224 -48.15 -50.77 19.41
CA ALA A 224 -48.02 -49.47 20.05
C ALA A 224 -46.54 -49.19 20.42
N SER A 225 -46.03 -48.03 20.04
CA SER A 225 -44.73 -47.55 20.47
C SER A 225 -44.88 -46.56 21.63
N ARG A 226 -43.84 -46.47 22.47
CA ARG A 226 -43.75 -45.47 23.55
C ARG A 226 -44.92 -45.50 24.55
N VAL A 227 -45.48 -46.68 24.84
CA VAL A 227 -46.54 -46.83 25.85
C VAL A 227 -45.97 -46.49 27.23
N PRO A 228 -46.47 -45.46 27.94
CA PRO A 228 -45.86 -44.99 29.17
C PRO A 228 -46.20 -45.91 30.36
N PHE A 229 -45.19 -46.38 31.08
CA PHE A 229 -45.37 -47.18 32.30
C PHE A 229 -44.99 -46.39 33.54
N THR A 230 -43.82 -45.74 33.54
CA THR A 230 -43.26 -45.17 34.78
C THR A 230 -42.69 -43.79 34.53
N LYS A 231 -43.06 -42.81 35.35
CA LYS A 231 -42.40 -41.50 35.38
C LYS A 231 -41.47 -41.41 36.59
N VAL A 232 -40.33 -40.75 36.40
CA VAL A 232 -39.36 -40.48 37.46
C VAL A 232 -38.88 -39.04 37.35
N THR A 233 -38.78 -38.33 38.47
CA THR A 233 -38.23 -36.97 38.52
C THR A 233 -36.88 -36.99 39.23
N LEU A 234 -35.86 -36.49 38.54
CA LEU A 234 -34.48 -36.38 39.00
C LEU A 234 -34.16 -34.91 39.23
N THR A 235 -33.72 -34.54 40.44
CA THR A 235 -33.39 -33.14 40.78
C THR A 235 -31.96 -33.05 41.28
N ALA A 236 -31.13 -32.26 40.60
CA ALA A 236 -29.76 -32.01 41.00
C ALA A 236 -29.70 -30.99 42.14
N GLY A 237 -28.74 -31.15 43.05
CA GLY A 237 -28.44 -30.14 44.06
C GLY A 237 -28.05 -28.79 43.46
N ASN A 238 -28.03 -27.74 44.28
CA ASN A 238 -27.59 -26.40 43.85
C ASN A 238 -26.05 -26.29 43.71
N ASP A 239 -25.32 -27.34 44.08
CA ASP A 239 -23.86 -27.40 44.19
C ASP A 239 -23.13 -27.75 42.89
N GLY A 240 -23.84 -28.25 41.87
CA GLY A 240 -23.28 -28.52 40.55
C GLY A 240 -24.22 -29.30 39.63
N ASP A 241 -23.88 -29.35 38.35
CA ASP A 241 -24.60 -30.17 37.38
C ASP A 241 -24.34 -31.66 37.66
N VAL A 242 -25.35 -32.51 37.50
CA VAL A 242 -25.22 -33.95 37.70
C VAL A 242 -25.39 -34.68 36.37
N THR A 243 -24.38 -35.45 35.96
CA THR A 243 -24.48 -36.37 34.82
C THR A 243 -25.08 -37.69 35.28
N VAL A 244 -26.19 -38.08 34.67
CA VAL A 244 -26.81 -39.39 34.83
C VAL A 244 -26.43 -40.24 33.62
N ASN A 245 -25.71 -41.33 33.86
CA ASN A 245 -25.22 -42.21 32.80
C ASN A 245 -26.31 -43.14 32.27
N SER A 246 -27.17 -43.66 33.15
CA SER A 246 -28.29 -44.52 32.78
C SER A 246 -29.28 -44.74 33.94
N LEU A 247 -30.46 -45.27 33.61
CA LEU A 247 -31.46 -45.75 34.56
C LEU A 247 -31.61 -47.27 34.45
N THR A 248 -31.56 -47.98 35.58
CA THR A 248 -31.85 -49.41 35.61
C THR A 248 -33.35 -49.61 35.81
N VAL A 249 -33.98 -50.29 34.86
CA VAL A 249 -35.41 -50.60 34.85
C VAL A 249 -35.59 -52.10 34.94
N GLN A 250 -36.53 -52.52 35.78
CA GLN A 250 -36.95 -53.90 35.94
C GLN A 250 -38.41 -54.07 35.52
N ARG A 251 -38.70 -55.11 34.73
CA ARG A 251 -40.08 -55.54 34.51
C ARG A 251 -40.59 -56.28 35.75
N THR A 252 -41.77 -55.89 36.18
CA THR A 252 -42.54 -56.46 37.28
C THR A 252 -43.97 -56.75 36.81
N GLY A 253 -44.79 -57.35 37.67
CA GLY A 253 -46.16 -57.75 37.32
C GLY A 253 -46.25 -59.10 36.59
N LEU A 254 -47.49 -59.50 36.32
CA LEU A 254 -47.88 -60.79 35.72
C LEU A 254 -47.82 -60.72 34.19
N ALA A 255 -46.62 -60.48 33.65
CA ALA A 255 -46.36 -60.46 32.21
C ALA A 255 -45.03 -61.13 31.86
N GLN A 256 -44.85 -61.54 30.61
CA GLN A 256 -43.56 -62.02 30.08
C GLN A 256 -42.73 -60.87 29.51
N ASP A 257 -41.40 -60.99 29.53
CA ASP A 257 -40.50 -59.99 28.92
C ASP A 257 -40.79 -59.80 27.42
N ALA A 258 -41.14 -60.90 26.73
CA ALA A 258 -41.48 -60.91 25.31
C ALA A 258 -42.79 -60.19 24.97
N ALA A 259 -43.56 -59.73 25.96
CA ALA A 259 -44.67 -58.79 25.75
C ALA A 259 -44.16 -57.41 25.30
N PHE A 260 -42.86 -57.14 25.40
CA PHE A 260 -42.21 -55.93 24.91
C PHE A 260 -41.26 -56.27 23.76
N SER A 261 -41.33 -55.51 22.67
CA SER A 261 -40.29 -55.52 21.63
C SER A 261 -39.02 -54.83 22.12
N SER A 262 -39.17 -53.71 22.84
CA SER A 262 -38.06 -53.00 23.49
C SER A 262 -38.60 -52.00 24.51
N ILE A 263 -37.71 -51.50 25.37
CA ILE A 263 -37.98 -50.47 26.37
C ILE A 263 -37.16 -49.23 26.00
N VAL A 264 -37.77 -48.05 26.17
CA VAL A 264 -37.18 -46.76 25.86
C VAL A 264 -37.32 -45.81 27.05
N LEU A 265 -36.39 -44.86 27.13
CA LEU A 265 -36.47 -43.72 28.04
C LEU A 265 -36.87 -42.50 27.22
N ILE A 266 -37.83 -41.75 27.72
CA ILE A 266 -38.39 -40.57 27.06
C ILE A 266 -38.23 -39.37 27.99
N ASP A 267 -37.79 -38.23 27.46
CA ASP A 267 -37.69 -36.99 28.25
C ASP A 267 -39.03 -36.24 28.35
N GLU A 268 -39.02 -35.12 29.06
CA GLU A 268 -40.19 -34.30 29.29
C GLU A 268 -40.77 -33.65 28.01
N GLN A 269 -40.01 -33.64 26.91
CA GLN A 269 -40.45 -33.17 25.59
C GLN A 269 -40.94 -34.31 24.68
N GLY A 270 -40.94 -35.56 25.15
CA GLY A 270 -41.35 -36.72 24.35
C GLY A 270 -40.24 -37.32 23.47
N LEU A 271 -39.01 -36.83 23.57
CA LEU A 271 -37.86 -37.33 22.82
C LEU A 271 -37.27 -38.56 23.50
N GLN A 272 -36.74 -39.49 22.69
CA GLN A 272 -36.08 -40.67 23.23
C GLN A 272 -34.66 -40.33 23.71
N VAL A 273 -34.37 -40.63 24.96
CA VAL A 273 -33.03 -40.55 25.55
C VAL A 273 -32.33 -41.89 25.36
N GLY A 274 -31.28 -41.89 24.54
CA GLY A 274 -30.51 -43.07 24.19
C GLY A 274 -31.18 -44.05 23.24
N THR A 275 -30.75 -45.31 23.30
CA THR A 275 -31.22 -46.42 22.46
C THR A 275 -32.25 -47.28 23.16
N SER A 276 -33.12 -47.95 22.40
CA SER A 276 -34.06 -48.92 22.96
C SER A 276 -33.32 -50.20 23.37
N LYS A 277 -33.81 -50.89 24.41
CA LYS A 277 -33.18 -52.11 24.93
C LYS A 277 -34.20 -53.19 25.22
N THR A 278 -33.76 -54.45 25.19
CA THR A 278 -34.54 -55.60 25.67
C THR A 278 -34.15 -55.93 27.11
N PHE A 279 -34.97 -56.75 27.77
CA PHE A 279 -34.65 -57.26 29.10
C PHE A 279 -33.63 -58.40 29.03
N ASN A 280 -32.77 -58.48 30.03
CA ASN A 280 -31.90 -59.63 30.28
C ASN A 280 -32.65 -60.71 31.09
N SER A 281 -31.96 -61.81 31.42
CA SER A 281 -32.53 -62.93 32.19
C SER A 281 -32.99 -62.56 33.62
N ASN A 282 -32.60 -61.39 34.15
CA ASN A 282 -33.07 -60.87 35.44
C ASN A 282 -34.30 -59.95 35.28
N HIS A 283 -34.92 -59.91 34.10
CA HIS A 283 -36.00 -58.98 33.75
C HIS A 283 -35.59 -57.51 33.87
N GLN A 284 -34.29 -57.22 33.73
CA GLN A 284 -33.71 -55.88 33.90
C GLN A 284 -33.08 -55.37 32.61
N THR A 285 -33.05 -54.04 32.46
CA THR A 285 -32.36 -53.35 31.37
C THR A 285 -31.88 -51.98 31.84
N THR A 286 -30.82 -51.45 31.22
CA THR A 286 -30.28 -50.12 31.50
C THR A 286 -30.58 -49.19 30.34
N LEU A 287 -31.29 -48.09 30.61
CA LEU A 287 -31.79 -47.16 29.62
C LEU A 287 -31.12 -45.80 29.72
N GLY A 288 -31.08 -45.09 28.60
CA GLY A 288 -30.51 -43.76 28.50
C GLY A 288 -29.04 -43.76 28.07
N ASP A 289 -28.70 -42.74 27.29
CA ASP A 289 -27.32 -42.29 27.11
C ASP A 289 -27.02 -41.22 28.17
N PRO A 290 -25.75 -40.88 28.46
CA PRO A 290 -25.42 -39.86 29.44
C PRO A 290 -26.14 -38.54 29.17
N PHE A 291 -26.89 -38.06 30.16
CA PHE A 291 -27.56 -36.77 30.10
C PHE A 291 -27.32 -35.98 31.40
N VAL A 292 -27.36 -34.66 31.28
CA VAL A 292 -27.15 -33.75 32.40
C VAL A 292 -28.50 -33.34 33.00
N VAL A 293 -28.57 -33.34 34.33
CA VAL A 293 -29.56 -32.63 35.13
C VAL A 293 -28.89 -31.34 35.62
N PRO A 294 -29.26 -30.17 35.08
CA PRO A 294 -28.61 -28.91 35.48
C PRO A 294 -28.81 -28.60 36.97
N ARG A 295 -27.83 -27.95 37.59
CA ARG A 295 -27.85 -27.60 39.03
C ARG A 295 -29.15 -26.91 39.44
N GLY A 296 -29.71 -27.32 40.58
CA GLY A 296 -30.94 -26.73 41.12
C GLY A 296 -32.20 -26.93 40.27
N THR A 297 -32.14 -27.76 39.22
CA THR A 297 -33.29 -28.05 38.35
C THR A 297 -33.70 -29.51 38.43
N SER A 298 -34.94 -29.79 38.01
CA SER A 298 -35.51 -31.13 37.91
C SER A 298 -35.74 -31.51 36.46
N ARG A 299 -35.46 -32.77 36.11
CA ARG A 299 -35.89 -33.40 34.84
C ARG A 299 -36.86 -34.53 35.12
N THR A 300 -37.92 -34.63 34.35
CA THR A 300 -38.91 -35.73 34.49
C THR A 300 -38.85 -36.62 33.26
N LEU A 301 -38.54 -37.90 33.49
CA LEU A 301 -38.36 -38.88 32.43
C LEU A 301 -39.46 -39.93 32.51
N THR A 302 -39.84 -40.48 31.37
CA THR A 302 -40.84 -41.53 31.24
C THR A 302 -40.19 -42.79 30.68
N VAL A 303 -40.24 -43.89 31.45
CA VAL A 303 -39.95 -45.22 30.98
C VAL A 303 -41.17 -45.75 30.22
N ALA A 304 -40.97 -46.12 28.97
CA ALA A 304 -42.02 -46.57 28.08
C ALA A 304 -41.66 -47.88 27.38
N GLY A 305 -42.69 -48.67 27.06
CA GLY A 305 -42.56 -49.93 26.34
C GLY A 305 -42.99 -49.79 24.88
N ASN A 306 -42.23 -50.39 23.98
CA ASN A 306 -42.63 -50.65 22.60
C ASN A 306 -43.21 -52.06 22.52
N MET A 307 -44.45 -52.18 22.07
CA MET A 307 -45.19 -53.44 21.98
C MET A 307 -44.86 -54.17 20.67
N PRO A 308 -44.80 -55.51 20.66
CA PRO A 308 -44.59 -56.27 19.43
C PRO A 308 -45.76 -56.08 18.47
N ALA A 309 -45.50 -56.26 17.17
CA ALA A 309 -46.53 -56.19 16.13
C ALA A 309 -47.66 -57.23 16.34
N SER A 310 -47.36 -58.35 17.01
CA SER A 310 -48.34 -59.34 17.45
C SER A 310 -48.05 -59.77 18.90
N GLY A 311 -48.93 -59.40 19.82
CA GLY A 311 -48.88 -59.74 21.24
C GLY A 311 -50.00 -60.69 21.69
N SER A 312 -50.67 -61.39 20.76
CA SER A 312 -51.84 -62.22 21.06
C SER A 312 -51.59 -63.28 22.13
N SER A 313 -50.37 -63.84 22.20
CA SER A 313 -49.96 -64.80 23.23
C SER A 313 -49.85 -64.21 24.64
N TYR A 314 -49.83 -62.88 24.74
CA TYR A 314 -49.66 -62.14 25.98
C TYR A 314 -50.90 -61.31 26.35
N ALA A 315 -51.96 -61.38 25.54
CA ALA A 315 -53.18 -60.62 25.78
C ALA A 315 -53.77 -60.92 27.17
N GLY A 316 -54.15 -59.88 27.90
CA GLY A 316 -54.67 -59.98 29.27
C GLY A 316 -53.59 -60.02 30.36
N GLN A 317 -52.31 -60.17 30.01
CA GLN A 317 -51.20 -60.02 30.97
C GLN A 317 -51.11 -58.58 31.47
N VAL A 318 -50.64 -58.39 32.69
CA VAL A 318 -50.50 -57.07 33.32
C VAL A 318 -49.04 -56.79 33.59
N ALA A 319 -48.46 -55.85 32.84
CA ALA A 319 -47.05 -55.50 32.93
C ALA A 319 -46.85 -54.20 33.72
N THR A 320 -45.76 -54.14 34.47
CA THR A 320 -45.36 -52.92 35.19
C THR A 320 -43.86 -52.73 35.04
N LEU A 321 -43.41 -51.51 34.75
CA LEU A 321 -41.99 -51.18 34.73
C LEU A 321 -41.62 -50.47 36.03
N THR A 322 -40.49 -50.83 36.61
CA THR A 322 -40.03 -50.28 37.89
C THR A 322 -38.62 -49.74 37.70
N VAL A 323 -38.39 -48.46 38.03
CA VAL A 323 -37.04 -47.89 38.08
C VAL A 323 -36.40 -48.33 39.38
N VAL A 324 -35.37 -49.17 39.29
CA VAL A 324 -34.69 -49.79 40.45
C VAL A 324 -33.34 -49.16 40.76
N GLY A 325 -32.78 -48.37 39.83
CA GLY A 325 -31.49 -47.72 40.03
C GLY A 325 -31.25 -46.54 39.09
N VAL A 326 -30.41 -45.61 39.54
CA VAL A 326 -29.87 -44.50 38.76
C VAL A 326 -28.36 -44.62 38.78
N ASN A 327 -27.73 -44.71 37.61
CA ASN A 327 -26.28 -44.76 37.48
C ASN A 327 -25.75 -43.34 37.31
N THR A 328 -25.12 -42.82 38.36
CA THR A 328 -24.44 -41.52 38.38
C THR A 328 -23.31 -41.57 39.41
N SER A 329 -22.32 -40.69 39.27
CA SER A 329 -21.28 -40.51 40.29
C SER A 329 -21.75 -39.68 41.49
N ALA A 330 -22.89 -38.99 41.39
CA ALA A 330 -23.47 -38.22 42.50
C ALA A 330 -24.15 -39.14 43.52
N THR A 331 -24.23 -38.70 44.79
CA THR A 331 -24.97 -39.43 45.82
C THR A 331 -26.47 -39.40 45.49
N VAL A 332 -27.05 -40.56 45.22
CA VAL A 332 -28.49 -40.70 44.93
C VAL A 332 -29.27 -40.79 46.24
N SER A 333 -30.25 -39.91 46.43
CA SER A 333 -31.14 -39.88 47.60
C SER A 333 -32.61 -39.85 47.17
N GLY A 334 -33.54 -40.26 48.05
CA GLY A 334 -34.97 -40.30 47.75
C GLY A 334 -35.54 -41.71 47.68
N SER A 335 -36.65 -41.89 46.95
CA SER A 335 -37.46 -43.12 46.97
C SER A 335 -37.17 -43.99 45.74
N LEU A 336 -36.34 -45.02 45.89
CA LEU A 336 -36.22 -46.12 44.94
C LEU A 336 -36.57 -47.44 45.66
N PRO A 337 -37.21 -48.42 44.99
CA PRO A 337 -37.64 -48.39 43.60
C PRO A 337 -38.89 -47.51 43.35
N ILE A 338 -39.03 -46.97 42.13
CA ILE A 338 -40.26 -46.28 41.67
C ILE A 338 -41.01 -47.21 40.73
N THR A 339 -42.15 -47.73 41.20
CA THR A 339 -43.05 -48.58 40.41
C THR A 339 -44.11 -47.72 39.73
N GLY A 340 -44.23 -47.90 38.41
CA GLY A 340 -45.21 -47.18 37.60
C GLY A 340 -46.57 -47.86 37.53
N SER A 341 -47.32 -47.51 36.50
CA SER A 341 -48.68 -48.01 36.24
C SER A 341 -48.67 -49.40 35.62
N ALA A 342 -49.61 -50.23 36.06
CA ALA A 342 -49.78 -51.60 35.61
C ALA A 342 -50.66 -51.64 34.34
N GLN A 343 -50.05 -51.63 33.16
CA GLN A 343 -50.78 -51.64 31.88
C GLN A 343 -51.19 -53.07 31.50
N THR A 344 -52.40 -53.23 30.95
CA THR A 344 -52.88 -54.53 30.45
C THR A 344 -52.55 -54.71 28.97
N ILE A 345 -51.89 -55.80 28.61
CA ILE A 345 -51.57 -56.10 27.21
C ILE A 345 -52.86 -56.39 26.42
N ASN A 346 -53.05 -55.69 25.30
CA ASN A 346 -54.26 -55.80 24.49
C ASN A 346 -53.94 -56.15 23.03
N ALA A 347 -54.60 -57.19 22.52
CA ALA A 347 -54.41 -57.64 21.13
C ALA A 347 -55.58 -57.28 20.19
N SER A 348 -56.68 -56.73 20.72
CA SER A 348 -57.91 -56.48 19.95
C SER A 348 -57.98 -55.09 19.35
N LEU A 349 -57.34 -54.09 19.97
CA LEU A 349 -57.32 -52.72 19.48
C LEU A 349 -56.33 -52.59 18.33
N THR A 350 -56.82 -52.17 17.16
CA THR A 350 -56.01 -51.86 15.99
C THR A 350 -55.66 -50.38 15.97
N LEU A 351 -54.39 -50.05 15.83
CA LEU A 351 -53.88 -48.68 15.71
C LEU A 351 -53.72 -48.29 14.23
N GLY A 352 -53.56 -46.99 13.99
CA GLY A 352 -53.11 -46.45 12.71
C GLY A 352 -51.74 -46.97 12.30
N THR A 353 -51.45 -46.88 11.00
CA THR A 353 -50.17 -47.29 10.42
C THR A 353 -49.51 -46.13 9.71
N ALA A 354 -48.20 -46.20 9.56
CA ALA A 354 -47.44 -45.29 8.71
C ALA A 354 -46.46 -46.08 7.85
N THR A 355 -46.47 -45.83 6.54
CA THR A 355 -45.56 -46.48 5.59
C THR A 355 -44.47 -45.50 5.16
N LEU A 356 -43.23 -45.96 5.15
CA LEU A 356 -42.04 -45.16 4.85
C LEU A 356 -41.47 -45.50 3.47
N TYR A 357 -41.11 -44.46 2.72
CA TYR A 357 -40.51 -44.53 1.39
C TYR A 357 -39.24 -43.70 1.36
N VAL A 358 -38.31 -44.05 0.47
CA VAL A 358 -37.19 -43.16 0.15
C VAL A 358 -37.76 -41.92 -0.52
N SER A 359 -37.40 -40.73 -0.04
CA SER A 359 -37.87 -39.47 -0.63
C SER A 359 -37.19 -39.22 -1.97
N GLN A 360 -37.84 -38.49 -2.85
CA GLN A 360 -37.21 -37.96 -4.07
C GLN A 360 -36.07 -36.95 -3.79
N TYR A 361 -35.99 -36.44 -2.56
CA TYR A 361 -34.95 -35.51 -2.12
C TYR A 361 -33.71 -36.22 -1.56
N ASP A 362 -33.75 -37.54 -1.39
CA ASP A 362 -32.55 -38.33 -1.15
C ASP A 362 -31.69 -38.38 -2.43
N PRO A 363 -30.36 -38.22 -2.35
CA PRO A 363 -29.49 -38.27 -3.53
C PRO A 363 -29.53 -39.59 -4.33
N ALA A 364 -29.99 -40.68 -3.71
CA ALA A 364 -30.10 -42.03 -4.28
C ALA A 364 -28.79 -42.60 -4.87
N SER A 365 -27.65 -41.96 -4.62
CA SER A 365 -26.36 -42.27 -5.20
C SER A 365 -25.24 -41.61 -4.42
N ASN A 366 -24.03 -42.16 -4.52
CA ASN A 366 -22.87 -41.55 -3.88
C ASN A 366 -22.48 -40.27 -4.61
N LEU A 367 -22.26 -39.20 -3.86
CA LEU A 367 -21.88 -37.88 -4.40
C LEU A 367 -20.50 -37.48 -3.89
N THR A 368 -19.78 -36.69 -4.69
CA THR A 368 -18.61 -35.95 -4.22
C THR A 368 -18.94 -34.47 -4.23
N LYS A 369 -18.75 -33.81 -3.10
CA LYS A 369 -19.05 -32.37 -2.90
C LYS A 369 -17.85 -31.68 -2.30
N ASN A 370 -17.70 -30.39 -2.60
CA ASN A 370 -16.53 -29.64 -2.16
C ASN A 370 -16.79 -29.00 -0.80
N ILE A 371 -15.72 -28.75 -0.05
CA ILE A 371 -15.77 -27.89 1.12
C ILE A 371 -16.35 -26.52 0.69
N GLY A 372 -17.29 -25.97 1.48
CA GLY A 372 -17.97 -24.71 1.16
C GLY A 372 -19.24 -24.86 0.32
N ASP A 373 -19.56 -26.06 -0.19
CA ASP A 373 -20.87 -26.30 -0.79
C ASP A 373 -21.96 -26.17 0.30
N THR A 374 -23.01 -25.40 0.01
CA THR A 374 -24.10 -25.06 0.94
C THR A 374 -25.42 -25.68 0.53
N ALA A 375 -26.35 -25.77 1.48
CA ALA A 375 -27.73 -26.21 1.26
C ALA A 375 -27.84 -27.61 0.61
N LEU A 376 -26.88 -28.49 0.91
CA LEU A 376 -26.82 -29.85 0.37
C LEU A 376 -27.84 -30.74 1.07
N LYS A 377 -28.57 -31.54 0.28
CA LYS A 377 -29.50 -32.55 0.79
C LYS A 377 -28.75 -33.85 0.96
N PHE A 378 -28.64 -34.34 2.19
CA PHE A 378 -27.84 -35.54 2.45
C PHE A 378 -28.68 -36.81 2.42
N SER A 379 -29.89 -36.77 2.98
CA SER A 379 -30.78 -37.93 3.05
C SER A 379 -32.25 -37.52 3.20
N GLY A 380 -33.18 -38.33 2.70
CA GLY A 380 -34.60 -38.00 2.72
C GLY A 380 -35.55 -39.18 2.78
N ILE A 381 -36.64 -39.02 3.53
CA ILE A 381 -37.71 -40.02 3.66
C ILE A 381 -39.09 -39.39 3.43
N LYS A 382 -40.03 -40.21 2.95
CA LYS A 382 -41.45 -39.87 2.86
C LYS A 382 -42.24 -40.77 3.79
N VAL A 383 -43.17 -40.16 4.53
CA VAL A 383 -44.07 -40.84 5.48
C VAL A 383 -45.49 -40.75 4.93
N THR A 384 -46.17 -41.89 4.79
CA THR A 384 -47.58 -41.98 4.37
C THR A 384 -48.42 -42.53 5.50
N ALA A 385 -49.44 -41.79 5.94
CA ALA A 385 -50.40 -42.28 6.93
C ALA A 385 -51.33 -43.32 6.29
N GLY A 386 -51.63 -44.41 7.02
CA GLY A 386 -52.59 -45.42 6.62
C GLY A 386 -54.03 -44.89 6.54
N SER A 387 -54.98 -45.76 6.19
CA SER A 387 -56.39 -45.38 6.04
C SER A 387 -57.20 -45.39 7.34
N ALA A 388 -56.63 -45.90 8.43
CA ALA A 388 -57.35 -46.10 9.70
C ALA A 388 -57.55 -44.79 10.49
N GLU A 389 -56.54 -43.93 10.56
CA GLU A 389 -56.60 -42.66 11.29
C GLU A 389 -55.53 -41.67 10.81
N ASP A 390 -55.70 -40.40 11.17
CA ASP A 390 -54.66 -39.38 11.00
C ASP A 390 -53.47 -39.68 11.92
N VAL A 391 -52.26 -39.40 11.43
CA VAL A 391 -51.00 -39.65 12.14
C VAL A 391 -50.28 -38.32 12.38
N THR A 392 -49.83 -38.07 13.60
CA THR A 392 -49.03 -36.88 13.92
C THR A 392 -47.54 -37.22 14.00
N LEU A 393 -46.72 -36.43 13.31
CA LEU A 393 -45.26 -36.46 13.35
C LEU A 393 -44.73 -35.47 14.40
N TRP A 394 -43.99 -35.97 15.38
CA TRP A 394 -43.50 -35.17 16.52
C TRP A 394 -42.02 -34.85 16.45
N SER A 395 -41.20 -35.81 16.00
CA SER A 395 -39.76 -35.63 15.87
C SER A 395 -39.13 -36.63 14.91
N ILE A 396 -37.93 -36.30 14.44
CA ILE A 396 -37.04 -37.21 13.72
C ILE A 396 -35.61 -37.07 14.25
N ARG A 397 -34.88 -38.18 14.39
CA ARG A 397 -33.48 -38.21 14.80
C ARG A 397 -32.62 -38.85 13.73
N TRP A 398 -31.75 -38.04 13.12
CA TRP A 398 -30.78 -38.49 12.11
C TRP A 398 -29.47 -38.92 12.76
N ASN A 399 -28.85 -40.00 12.29
CA ASN A 399 -27.55 -40.48 12.77
C ASN A 399 -26.47 -40.29 11.69
N GLN A 400 -25.44 -39.51 12.00
CA GLN A 400 -24.30 -39.32 11.13
C GLN A 400 -23.31 -40.49 11.31
N THR A 401 -23.31 -41.44 10.39
CA THR A 401 -22.47 -42.65 10.46
C THR A 401 -21.19 -42.56 9.65
N GLY A 402 -21.08 -41.54 8.79
CA GLY A 402 -19.89 -41.27 8.01
C GLY A 402 -18.69 -40.84 8.87
N SER A 403 -17.54 -40.61 8.22
CA SER A 403 -16.35 -40.19 8.93
C SER A 403 -16.33 -38.71 9.28
N ALA A 404 -17.16 -37.83 8.69
CA ALA A 404 -17.23 -36.40 9.04
C ALA A 404 -17.61 -36.17 10.52
N GLY A 405 -16.94 -35.24 11.18
CA GLY A 405 -17.24 -34.80 12.54
C GLY A 405 -18.20 -33.61 12.59
N SER A 406 -18.62 -33.21 13.78
CA SER A 406 -19.54 -32.06 13.96
C SER A 406 -18.94 -30.72 13.51
N SER A 407 -17.61 -30.58 13.50
CA SER A 407 -16.90 -29.41 12.97
C SER A 407 -16.87 -29.32 11.44
N ASP A 408 -17.24 -30.40 10.76
CA ASP A 408 -17.20 -30.49 9.29
C ASP A 408 -18.55 -30.10 8.65
N LEU A 409 -19.57 -29.86 9.48
CA LEU A 409 -20.94 -29.56 9.05
C LEU A 409 -21.47 -28.30 9.73
N ALA A 410 -22.19 -27.47 8.99
CA ALA A 410 -22.86 -26.28 9.53
C ALA A 410 -24.29 -26.18 9.02
N ASN A 411 -25.10 -25.37 9.71
CA ASN A 411 -26.48 -25.03 9.31
C ASN A 411 -27.38 -26.25 9.04
N LEU A 412 -27.21 -27.32 9.82
CA LEU A 412 -28.01 -28.53 9.68
C LEU A 412 -29.46 -28.30 10.10
N VAL A 413 -30.38 -28.53 9.17
CA VAL A 413 -31.83 -28.41 9.35
C VAL A 413 -32.52 -29.64 8.77
N THR A 414 -33.68 -30.02 9.32
CA THR A 414 -34.60 -30.91 8.62
C THR A 414 -35.66 -30.07 7.93
N VAL A 415 -35.85 -30.28 6.64
CA VAL A 415 -36.87 -29.61 5.86
C VAL A 415 -38.05 -30.55 5.65
N LEU A 416 -39.25 -30.13 6.03
CA LEU A 416 -40.52 -30.86 5.86
C LEU A 416 -41.43 -30.07 4.92
N ASP A 417 -41.77 -30.62 3.76
CA ASP A 417 -42.56 -29.95 2.69
C ASP A 417 -42.09 -28.51 2.39
N GLY A 418 -40.78 -28.28 2.39
CA GLY A 418 -40.17 -26.95 2.14
C GLY A 418 -40.05 -26.04 3.37
N THR A 419 -40.56 -26.43 4.54
CA THR A 419 -40.38 -25.68 5.79
C THR A 419 -39.17 -26.21 6.57
N SER A 420 -38.21 -25.35 6.91
CA SER A 420 -37.01 -25.71 7.66
C SER A 420 -37.23 -25.72 9.17
N TYR A 421 -36.77 -26.79 9.82
CA TYR A 421 -36.77 -26.97 11.27
C TYR A 421 -35.33 -27.19 11.76
N PRO A 422 -34.90 -26.52 12.85
CA PRO A 422 -33.54 -26.65 13.35
C PRO A 422 -33.28 -28.06 13.91
N THR A 423 -32.04 -28.51 13.77
CA THR A 423 -31.56 -29.74 14.41
C THR A 423 -30.83 -29.45 15.72
N ILE A 424 -30.96 -30.36 16.68
CA ILE A 424 -30.23 -30.35 17.95
C ILE A 424 -29.22 -31.51 17.90
N ALA A 425 -27.94 -31.18 17.90
CA ALA A 425 -26.87 -32.18 17.91
C ALA A 425 -26.71 -32.81 19.31
N SER A 426 -26.49 -34.13 19.37
CA SER A 426 -26.10 -34.84 20.59
C SER A 426 -24.67 -34.47 21.02
N ALA A 427 -24.33 -34.75 22.28
CA ALA A 427 -23.03 -34.40 22.86
C ALA A 427 -21.82 -35.07 22.14
N ASP A 428 -22.02 -36.25 21.56
CA ASP A 428 -21.02 -36.96 20.74
C ASP A 428 -20.98 -36.47 19.27
N GLY A 429 -21.87 -35.55 18.89
CA GLY A 429 -21.98 -35.02 17.53
C GLY A 429 -22.49 -36.02 16.50
N LYS A 430 -23.04 -37.17 16.92
CA LYS A 430 -23.50 -38.22 16.01
C LYS A 430 -24.98 -38.14 15.66
N TYR A 431 -25.84 -37.77 16.60
CA TYR A 431 -27.28 -37.66 16.38
C TYR A 431 -27.72 -36.22 16.22
N PHE A 432 -28.62 -35.98 15.27
CA PHE A 432 -29.19 -34.66 14.98
C PHE A 432 -30.72 -34.77 15.04
N THR A 433 -31.30 -34.24 16.13
CA THR A 433 -32.73 -34.39 16.43
C THR A 433 -33.49 -33.14 16.03
N THR A 434 -34.55 -33.31 15.27
CA THR A 434 -35.50 -32.25 14.92
C THR A 434 -36.79 -32.47 15.68
N LEU A 435 -37.23 -31.43 16.39
CA LEU A 435 -38.56 -31.34 16.99
C LEU A 435 -39.51 -30.61 16.04
N PHE A 436 -40.74 -31.10 15.93
CA PHE A 436 -41.83 -30.39 15.27
C PHE A 436 -42.76 -29.82 16.35
N PRO A 437 -42.65 -28.52 16.68
CA PRO A 437 -43.46 -27.92 17.75
C PRO A 437 -44.94 -28.09 17.45
N ASN A 438 -45.70 -28.60 18.44
CA ASN A 438 -47.12 -28.95 18.33
C ASN A 438 -47.46 -30.17 17.44
N GLY A 439 -46.46 -30.84 16.86
CA GLY A 439 -46.63 -31.96 15.94
C GLY A 439 -47.16 -31.54 14.57
N VAL A 440 -46.88 -32.35 13.55
CA VAL A 440 -47.39 -32.16 12.19
C VAL A 440 -48.35 -33.28 11.84
N VAL A 441 -49.63 -32.94 11.65
CA VAL A 441 -50.67 -33.91 11.28
C VAL A 441 -50.52 -34.31 9.80
N ILE A 442 -50.46 -35.62 9.58
CA ILE A 442 -50.55 -36.28 8.29
C ILE A 442 -51.94 -36.91 8.21
N GLN A 443 -52.80 -36.34 7.37
CA GLN A 443 -54.15 -36.86 7.17
C GLN A 443 -54.09 -38.30 6.64
N LYS A 444 -55.05 -39.15 7.03
CA LYS A 444 -55.15 -40.54 6.57
C LYS A 444 -55.05 -40.65 5.05
N GLY A 445 -54.18 -41.54 4.57
CA GLY A 445 -53.90 -41.73 3.14
C GLY A 445 -53.02 -40.68 2.47
N PHE A 446 -52.65 -39.59 3.17
CA PHE A 446 -51.73 -38.57 2.65
C PHE A 446 -50.29 -38.82 3.08
N SER A 447 -49.36 -38.14 2.42
CA SER A 447 -47.93 -38.22 2.69
C SER A 447 -47.32 -36.87 3.04
N LYS A 448 -46.22 -36.92 3.78
CA LYS A 448 -45.29 -35.80 4.00
C LYS A 448 -43.87 -36.21 3.62
N GLU A 449 -43.10 -35.31 3.02
CA GLU A 449 -41.71 -35.56 2.68
C GLU A 449 -40.77 -34.73 3.55
N MET A 450 -39.69 -35.35 4.02
CA MET A 450 -38.66 -34.67 4.80
C MET A 450 -37.24 -35.09 4.40
N TYR A 451 -36.31 -34.16 4.53
CA TYR A 451 -34.89 -34.40 4.27
C TYR A 451 -34.01 -33.57 5.20
N ILE A 452 -32.81 -34.08 5.49
CA ILE A 452 -31.79 -33.31 6.20
C ILE A 452 -30.91 -32.55 5.21
N GLN A 453 -30.70 -31.27 5.50
CA GLN A 453 -29.97 -30.32 4.68
C GLN A 453 -28.92 -29.59 5.52
N GLY A 454 -27.77 -29.27 4.94
CA GLY A 454 -26.76 -28.42 5.59
C GLY A 454 -25.58 -28.09 4.67
N ASP A 455 -24.54 -27.52 5.26
CA ASP A 455 -23.36 -27.02 4.58
C ASP A 455 -22.12 -27.84 4.97
N ILE A 456 -21.18 -28.00 4.03
CA ILE A 456 -19.88 -28.63 4.29
C ILE A 456 -18.87 -27.54 4.68
N VAL A 457 -18.27 -27.68 5.85
CA VAL A 457 -17.27 -26.75 6.41
C VAL A 457 -16.05 -27.51 6.94
N GLY A 458 -15.16 -26.82 7.64
CA GLY A 458 -13.99 -27.41 8.32
C GLY A 458 -12.76 -27.56 7.41
N SER A 459 -11.60 -27.12 7.90
CA SER A 459 -10.33 -27.19 7.16
C SER A 459 -9.74 -28.60 7.07
N GLY A 460 -10.18 -29.52 7.94
CA GLY A 460 -9.75 -30.91 7.98
C GLY A 460 -10.77 -31.92 7.43
N SER A 461 -11.82 -31.44 6.74
CA SER A 461 -12.94 -32.29 6.33
C SER A 461 -12.69 -33.04 5.01
N ALA A 462 -11.64 -32.70 4.27
CA ALA A 462 -11.28 -33.35 3.02
C ALA A 462 -11.15 -34.89 3.17
N ASN A 463 -11.68 -35.61 2.18
CA ASN A 463 -11.78 -37.08 2.09
C ASN A 463 -12.66 -37.75 3.17
N ARG A 464 -13.34 -36.97 4.03
CA ARG A 464 -14.30 -37.54 4.98
C ARG A 464 -15.65 -37.77 4.29
N THR A 465 -16.46 -38.66 4.87
CA THR A 465 -17.79 -39.02 4.34
C THR A 465 -18.90 -38.54 5.25
N ILE A 466 -20.00 -38.10 4.65
CA ILE A 466 -21.24 -37.73 5.33
C ILE A 466 -22.30 -38.77 4.93
N GLU A 467 -22.89 -39.41 5.94
CA GLU A 467 -23.95 -40.41 5.79
C GLU A 467 -24.97 -40.15 6.90
N PHE A 468 -26.19 -39.75 6.54
CA PHE A 468 -27.27 -39.50 7.52
C PHE A 468 -28.32 -40.61 7.46
N ASP A 469 -28.25 -41.50 8.45
CA ASP A 469 -29.10 -42.67 8.56
C ASP A 469 -30.28 -42.43 9.53
N LEU A 470 -31.31 -43.29 9.47
CA LEU A 470 -32.17 -43.55 10.63
C LEU A 470 -31.72 -44.85 11.26
N TYR A 471 -31.21 -44.78 12.48
CA TYR A 471 -30.59 -45.95 13.12
C TYR A 471 -31.65 -47.00 13.49
N ASN A 472 -32.78 -46.57 14.07
CA ASN A 472 -33.95 -47.40 14.38
C ASN A 472 -35.23 -46.80 13.81
N ALA A 473 -36.27 -47.63 13.60
CA ALA A 473 -37.59 -47.15 13.19
C ALA A 473 -38.24 -46.18 14.21
N SER A 474 -37.88 -46.30 15.49
CA SER A 474 -38.38 -45.43 16.58
C SER A 474 -37.70 -44.05 16.64
N ASP A 475 -36.66 -43.82 15.84
CA ASP A 475 -36.03 -42.50 15.67
C ASP A 475 -36.96 -41.51 14.95
N LEU A 476 -38.01 -42.03 14.30
CA LEU A 476 -39.15 -41.26 13.82
C LEU A 476 -40.31 -41.40 14.82
N TYR A 477 -40.69 -40.31 15.48
CA TYR A 477 -41.79 -40.35 16.45
C TYR A 477 -43.11 -39.98 15.77
N LEU A 478 -44.00 -40.97 15.67
CA LEU A 478 -45.34 -40.87 15.14
C LEU A 478 -46.36 -41.29 16.21
N SER A 479 -47.56 -40.71 16.17
CA SER A 479 -48.72 -41.16 16.96
C SER A 479 -50.00 -41.16 16.15
N GLY A 480 -50.90 -42.11 16.41
CA GLY A 480 -52.27 -42.07 15.89
C GLY A 480 -53.14 -41.09 16.68
N ASN A 481 -54.01 -40.34 16.01
CA ASN A 481 -54.79 -39.26 16.63
C ASN A 481 -56.10 -39.72 17.31
N THR A 482 -56.57 -40.95 17.05
CA THR A 482 -57.82 -41.47 17.63
C THR A 482 -57.61 -41.93 19.07
N TYR A 483 -56.51 -42.65 19.30
CA TYR A 483 -56.21 -43.27 20.61
C TYR A 483 -54.94 -42.70 21.26
N ASN A 484 -54.22 -41.80 20.58
CA ASN A 484 -52.99 -41.15 21.06
C ASN A 484 -51.85 -42.10 21.43
N PHE A 485 -51.85 -43.34 20.91
CA PHE A 485 -50.73 -44.25 21.02
C PHE A 485 -49.65 -43.92 20.00
N GLY A 486 -48.38 -44.05 20.40
CA GLY A 486 -47.27 -44.03 19.47
C GLY A 486 -47.37 -45.19 18.48
N ILE A 487 -46.92 -44.98 17.26
CA ILE A 487 -46.83 -46.02 16.22
C ILE A 487 -45.41 -46.03 15.63
N LEU A 488 -45.00 -47.14 15.03
CA LEU A 488 -43.74 -47.23 14.28
C LEU A 488 -44.03 -47.16 12.79
N GLY A 489 -43.15 -46.48 12.04
CA GLY A 489 -43.20 -46.50 10.58
C GLY A 489 -42.70 -47.84 10.04
N ALA A 490 -43.45 -48.44 9.12
CA ALA A 490 -43.04 -49.64 8.39
C ALA A 490 -42.43 -49.26 7.04
N ALA A 491 -41.27 -49.82 6.71
CA ALA A 491 -40.69 -49.62 5.39
C ALA A 491 -41.57 -50.25 4.29
N ASN A 492 -41.83 -49.52 3.21
CA ASN A 492 -42.55 -50.06 2.05
C ASN A 492 -41.79 -51.24 1.41
N SER A 493 -40.47 -51.14 1.36
CA SER A 493 -39.58 -52.20 0.90
C SER A 493 -38.27 -52.15 1.66
N THR A 494 -37.64 -53.31 1.83
CA THR A 494 -36.35 -53.45 2.52
C THR A 494 -35.29 -54.04 1.60
N GLY A 495 -34.03 -53.67 1.77
CA GLY A 495 -32.89 -54.24 1.07
C GLY A 495 -31.61 -54.23 1.90
N THR A 496 -30.51 -54.70 1.29
CA THR A 496 -29.18 -54.73 1.92
C THR A 496 -28.37 -53.49 1.51
N LEU A 497 -27.67 -52.88 2.47
CA LEU A 497 -26.76 -51.76 2.23
C LEU A 497 -25.43 -52.25 1.64
N THR A 498 -24.91 -51.55 0.64
CA THR A 498 -23.54 -51.71 0.14
C THR A 498 -22.84 -50.36 0.08
N SER A 499 -21.51 -50.35 -0.07
CA SER A 499 -20.72 -49.10 -0.20
C SER A 499 -21.14 -48.22 -1.38
N THR A 500 -21.84 -48.78 -2.38
CA THR A 500 -22.31 -48.07 -3.58
C THR A 500 -23.83 -47.95 -3.64
N SER A 501 -24.57 -48.50 -2.67
CA SER A 501 -26.03 -48.53 -2.67
C SER A 501 -26.57 -48.52 -1.25
N ARG A 502 -26.74 -47.32 -0.68
CA ARG A 502 -27.19 -47.13 0.71
C ARG A 502 -28.63 -46.66 0.86
N SER A 503 -29.14 -45.79 -0.02
CA SER A 503 -30.48 -45.15 0.02
C SER A 503 -31.68 -46.11 0.05
N LYS A 504 -31.84 -46.85 1.15
CA LYS A 504 -32.76 -47.98 1.29
C LYS A 504 -33.10 -48.19 2.76
N PHE A 505 -34.31 -48.68 3.02
CA PHE A 505 -34.65 -49.24 4.32
C PHE A 505 -34.11 -50.66 4.46
N THR A 506 -33.85 -51.09 5.69
CA THR A 506 -33.31 -52.42 6.00
C THR A 506 -34.15 -53.09 7.09
N THR A 507 -33.94 -54.40 7.29
CA THR A 507 -34.50 -55.15 8.43
C THR A 507 -33.58 -55.13 9.66
N SER A 508 -32.42 -54.48 9.56
CA SER A 508 -31.40 -54.39 10.60
C SER A 508 -31.13 -52.93 10.98
N THR A 509 -30.05 -52.67 11.71
CA THR A 509 -29.55 -51.32 11.97
C THR A 509 -28.44 -50.96 10.97
N PRO A 510 -28.46 -49.78 10.33
CA PRO A 510 -29.48 -48.76 10.45
C PRO A 510 -30.78 -49.15 9.72
N PHE A 511 -31.93 -48.77 10.29
CA PHE A 511 -33.25 -48.99 9.70
C PHE A 511 -33.41 -48.31 8.33
N TYR A 512 -32.77 -47.16 8.13
CA TYR A 512 -32.62 -46.51 6.82
C TYR A 512 -31.17 -46.06 6.63
N GLY A 513 -30.55 -46.46 5.53
CA GLY A 513 -29.23 -45.98 5.12
C GLY A 513 -29.36 -44.77 4.19
N GLY A 514 -28.72 -43.65 4.54
CA GLY A 514 -28.61 -42.48 3.69
C GLY A 514 -27.51 -42.63 2.64
N SER A 515 -27.57 -41.85 1.55
CA SER A 515 -26.50 -41.77 0.54
C SER A 515 -25.15 -41.35 1.14
N THR A 516 -24.05 -41.90 0.62
CA THR A 516 -22.69 -41.47 0.99
C THR A 516 -22.32 -40.21 0.20
N MET A 517 -21.92 -39.17 0.93
CA MET A 517 -21.32 -37.97 0.34
C MET A 517 -19.86 -37.83 0.76
N THR A 518 -18.94 -37.87 -0.19
CA THR A 518 -17.50 -37.67 0.04
C THR A 518 -17.16 -36.20 -0.09
N ILE A 519 -16.43 -35.67 0.90
CA ILE A 519 -15.95 -34.30 0.92
C ILE A 519 -14.64 -34.22 0.14
N ASN A 520 -14.56 -33.35 -0.86
CA ASN A 520 -13.36 -33.11 -1.64
C ASN A 520 -12.66 -31.83 -1.18
N ALA A 521 -11.33 -31.85 -1.15
CA ALA A 521 -10.54 -30.62 -1.03
C ALA A 521 -10.75 -29.73 -2.27
N GLY A 522 -10.38 -28.44 -2.22
CA GLY A 522 -10.57 -27.55 -3.35
C GLY A 522 -10.03 -28.14 -4.67
N THR A 523 -10.74 -27.95 -5.77
CA THR A 523 -10.28 -28.43 -7.09
C THR A 523 -10.02 -27.25 -8.00
N VAL A 524 -8.94 -27.33 -8.77
CA VAL A 524 -8.74 -26.46 -9.93
C VAL A 524 -9.36 -27.18 -11.11
N THR A 525 -10.55 -26.76 -11.51
CA THR A 525 -11.31 -27.43 -12.57
C THR A 525 -10.70 -27.14 -13.94
N THR A 526 -10.24 -25.90 -14.17
CA THR A 526 -9.58 -25.52 -15.43
C THR A 526 -8.61 -24.35 -15.24
N VAL A 527 -7.44 -24.45 -15.88
CA VAL A 527 -6.59 -23.30 -16.24
C VAL A 527 -6.44 -23.33 -17.77
N ALA A 528 -7.02 -22.35 -18.47
CA ALA A 528 -7.09 -22.36 -19.93
C ALA A 528 -7.09 -20.94 -20.50
N LYS A 529 -6.78 -20.80 -21.79
CA LYS A 529 -6.83 -19.53 -22.53
C LYS A 529 -8.16 -18.81 -22.32
N SER A 530 -8.11 -17.50 -22.03
CA SER A 530 -9.32 -16.68 -21.95
C SER A 530 -9.89 -16.44 -23.35
N SER A 531 -11.19 -16.66 -23.53
CA SER A 531 -11.87 -16.44 -24.82
C SER A 531 -12.30 -14.98 -25.02
N THR A 532 -12.26 -14.16 -23.97
CA THR A 532 -12.81 -12.79 -23.98
C THR A 532 -11.78 -11.73 -23.59
N ALA A 533 -10.84 -12.03 -22.70
CA ALA A 533 -9.77 -11.11 -22.33
C ALA A 533 -8.57 -11.23 -23.27
N ALA A 534 -7.88 -10.10 -23.49
CA ALA A 534 -6.69 -9.98 -24.34
C ALA A 534 -6.89 -10.57 -25.76
N PRO A 535 -7.84 -10.06 -26.57
CA PRO A 535 -7.95 -10.47 -27.98
C PRO A 535 -6.66 -10.19 -28.73
N ALA A 536 -6.44 -10.89 -29.86
CA ALA A 536 -5.29 -10.62 -30.72
C ALA A 536 -5.28 -9.14 -31.14
N ALA A 537 -4.16 -8.46 -30.92
CA ALA A 537 -4.05 -7.02 -31.10
C ALA A 537 -2.64 -6.59 -31.50
N ASN A 538 -2.54 -5.34 -31.96
CA ASN A 538 -1.26 -4.68 -32.21
C ASN A 538 -0.64 -4.17 -30.91
N ILE A 539 0.63 -4.50 -30.69
CA ILE A 539 1.44 -4.08 -29.55
C ILE A 539 2.67 -3.31 -30.02
N ALA A 540 3.16 -2.35 -29.23
CA ALA A 540 4.30 -1.51 -29.59
C ALA A 540 5.59 -1.91 -28.88
N ILE A 541 6.73 -1.61 -29.53
CA ILE A 541 8.04 -1.66 -28.88
C ILE A 541 8.22 -0.47 -27.94
N ASN A 542 9.03 -0.64 -26.91
CA ASN A 542 9.36 0.37 -25.90
C ASN A 542 8.19 0.94 -25.08
N VAL A 543 6.95 0.45 -25.27
CA VAL A 543 5.79 0.82 -24.46
C VAL A 543 5.64 -0.19 -23.31
N PRO A 544 5.50 0.25 -22.05
CA PRO A 544 5.27 -0.65 -20.92
C PRO A 544 3.86 -1.26 -20.97
N ASN A 545 3.64 -2.31 -20.17
CA ASN A 545 2.34 -2.95 -19.94
C ASN A 545 1.60 -3.38 -21.22
N GLN A 546 2.32 -3.71 -22.29
CA GLN A 546 1.71 -4.32 -23.47
C GLN A 546 1.14 -5.68 -23.08
N ILE A 547 -0.11 -5.90 -23.46
CA ILE A 547 -0.80 -7.17 -23.23
C ILE A 547 -0.08 -8.26 -24.05
N LEU A 548 0.34 -9.33 -23.38
CA LEU A 548 1.04 -10.48 -23.98
C LEU A 548 0.12 -11.71 -24.13
N GLY A 549 -0.98 -11.75 -23.37
CA GLY A 549 -1.97 -12.82 -23.42
C GLY A 549 -2.79 -12.88 -22.13
N ALA A 550 -3.87 -13.65 -22.11
CA ALA A 550 -4.68 -13.88 -20.91
C ALA A 550 -5.17 -15.33 -20.79
N TYR A 551 -5.40 -15.76 -19.56
CA TYR A 551 -5.98 -17.05 -19.21
C TYR A 551 -7.03 -16.92 -18.12
N ASP A 552 -7.95 -17.88 -18.09
CA ASP A 552 -8.94 -18.03 -17.03
C ASP A 552 -8.55 -19.23 -16.14
N ALA A 553 -8.69 -19.06 -14.83
CA ALA A 553 -8.57 -20.12 -13.83
C ALA A 553 -9.91 -20.25 -13.09
N ASP A 554 -10.51 -21.45 -13.10
CA ASP A 554 -11.73 -21.74 -12.34
C ASP A 554 -11.38 -22.63 -11.15
N ILE A 555 -11.61 -22.10 -9.95
CA ILE A 555 -11.29 -22.74 -8.68
C ILE A 555 -12.59 -23.09 -7.95
N LYS A 556 -12.71 -24.32 -7.44
CA LYS A 556 -13.85 -24.76 -6.63
C LYS A 556 -13.40 -25.15 -5.22
N GLY A 557 -14.32 -25.06 -4.27
CA GLY A 557 -14.12 -25.45 -2.87
C GLY A 557 -13.46 -24.37 -2.02
N GLU A 558 -12.18 -24.09 -2.25
CA GLU A 558 -11.41 -23.11 -1.46
C GLU A 558 -10.46 -22.30 -2.36
N PRO A 559 -10.03 -21.10 -1.93
CA PRO A 559 -8.96 -20.38 -2.62
C PRO A 559 -7.68 -21.22 -2.70
N VAL A 560 -6.97 -21.12 -3.82
CA VAL A 560 -5.76 -21.90 -4.09
C VAL A 560 -4.57 -20.96 -4.22
N SER A 561 -3.50 -21.24 -3.49
CA SER A 561 -2.20 -20.57 -3.67
C SER A 561 -1.26 -21.38 -4.54
N VAL A 562 -0.57 -20.71 -5.45
CA VAL A 562 0.47 -21.28 -6.31
C VAL A 562 1.76 -20.51 -6.06
N GLN A 563 2.83 -21.20 -5.66
CA GLN A 563 4.10 -20.55 -5.29
C GLN A 563 4.99 -20.24 -6.50
N SER A 564 4.80 -20.95 -7.61
CA SER A 564 5.56 -20.69 -8.84
C SER A 564 4.72 -20.93 -10.08
N THR A 565 4.63 -19.92 -10.94
CA THR A 565 3.98 -20.04 -12.26
C THR A 565 4.98 -19.72 -13.36
N VAL A 566 5.02 -20.57 -14.38
CA VAL A 566 5.97 -20.47 -15.50
C VAL A 566 5.20 -20.10 -16.77
N PHE A 567 5.66 -19.08 -17.47
CA PHE A 567 5.15 -18.65 -18.77
C PHE A 567 6.27 -18.68 -19.80
N HIS A 568 5.97 -19.14 -21.01
CA HIS A 568 6.87 -19.08 -22.15
C HIS A 568 6.37 -18.05 -23.15
N LEU A 569 7.27 -17.23 -23.66
CA LEU A 569 7.01 -16.17 -24.64
C LEU A 569 7.75 -16.55 -25.92
N SER A 570 7.01 -17.03 -26.92
CA SER A 570 7.57 -17.37 -28.24
C SER A 570 7.36 -16.22 -29.21
N SER A 571 8.27 -16.08 -30.17
CA SER A 571 8.15 -15.06 -31.24
C SER A 571 8.61 -15.58 -32.59
N ASN A 572 8.05 -15.05 -33.67
CA ASN A 572 8.47 -15.39 -35.04
C ASN A 572 9.74 -14.63 -35.50
N SER A 573 10.40 -13.89 -34.61
CA SER A 573 11.56 -13.07 -34.93
C SER A 573 12.85 -13.77 -34.47
N THR A 574 13.82 -13.90 -35.37
CA THR A 574 14.97 -14.81 -35.24
C THR A 574 16.15 -14.32 -34.37
N ALA A 575 16.02 -13.25 -33.58
CA ALA A 575 17.15 -12.73 -32.79
C ALA A 575 17.13 -13.19 -31.33
N THR A 576 18.26 -13.73 -30.87
CA THR A 576 18.47 -14.44 -29.59
C THR A 576 18.70 -13.54 -28.37
N THR A 577 18.65 -12.21 -28.52
CA THR A 577 18.92 -11.22 -27.44
C THR A 577 17.72 -10.35 -27.06
N LYS A 578 16.52 -10.68 -27.56
CA LYS A 578 15.27 -9.90 -27.37
C LYS A 578 14.56 -10.25 -26.06
N VAL A 579 15.06 -9.80 -24.92
CA VAL A 579 14.38 -10.06 -23.64
C VAL A 579 13.19 -9.10 -23.44
N ILE A 580 11.96 -9.65 -23.36
CA ILE A 580 10.79 -8.92 -22.87
C ILE A 580 10.99 -8.64 -21.38
N THR A 581 10.87 -7.37 -21.02
CA THR A 581 11.17 -6.88 -19.66
C THR A 581 9.90 -6.50 -18.92
N SER A 582 10.00 -6.38 -17.60
CA SER A 582 8.93 -5.92 -16.70
C SER A 582 7.62 -6.71 -16.85
N VAL A 583 7.73 -8.03 -17.07
CA VAL A 583 6.55 -8.88 -17.24
C VAL A 583 5.83 -9.03 -15.91
N SER A 584 4.54 -8.72 -15.88
CA SER A 584 3.69 -8.81 -14.69
C SER A 584 2.43 -9.58 -15.02
N LEU A 585 1.87 -10.26 -14.02
CA LEU A 585 0.55 -10.85 -14.11
C LEU A 585 -0.44 -9.95 -13.36
N ILE A 586 -1.52 -9.55 -14.02
CA ILE A 586 -2.59 -8.73 -13.44
C ILE A 586 -3.91 -9.50 -13.38
N ASP A 587 -4.70 -9.24 -12.35
CA ASP A 587 -6.06 -9.76 -12.23
C ASP A 587 -7.08 -8.98 -13.09
N LYS A 588 -8.34 -9.42 -13.09
CA LYS A 588 -9.44 -8.75 -13.80
C LYS A 588 -9.69 -7.30 -13.36
N ASN A 589 -9.19 -6.87 -12.21
CA ASN A 589 -9.35 -5.52 -11.67
C ASN A 589 -8.13 -4.63 -11.99
N GLY A 590 -7.12 -5.17 -12.69
CA GLY A 590 -5.88 -4.47 -13.00
C GLY A 590 -4.83 -4.49 -11.89
N SER A 591 -5.04 -5.25 -10.80
CA SER A 591 -4.08 -5.38 -9.72
C SER A 591 -2.97 -6.36 -10.10
N VAL A 592 -1.72 -6.00 -9.86
CA VAL A 592 -0.56 -6.90 -10.05
C VAL A 592 -0.61 -8.01 -8.99
N VAL A 593 -0.64 -9.27 -9.44
CA VAL A 593 -0.65 -10.46 -8.58
C VAL A 593 0.67 -11.22 -8.62
N ALA A 594 1.53 -10.95 -9.60
CA ALA A 594 2.91 -11.44 -9.66
C ALA A 594 3.79 -10.55 -10.56
N GLY A 595 5.09 -10.47 -10.27
CA GLY A 595 6.04 -9.60 -10.98
C GLY A 595 6.09 -8.16 -10.44
N PRO A 596 6.78 -7.23 -11.15
CA PRO A 596 7.39 -7.42 -12.47
C PRO A 596 8.65 -8.30 -12.43
N LYS A 597 8.83 -9.11 -13.48
CA LYS A 597 10.04 -9.91 -13.70
C LYS A 597 10.45 -9.86 -15.18
N ASP A 598 11.74 -9.76 -15.43
CA ASP A 598 12.26 -9.83 -16.80
C ASP A 598 12.29 -11.29 -17.28
N ALA A 599 11.98 -11.49 -18.56
CA ALA A 599 12.09 -12.82 -19.15
C ALA A 599 13.56 -13.26 -19.22
N ALA A 600 13.81 -14.55 -19.08
CA ALA A 600 15.12 -15.13 -19.35
C ALA A 600 15.11 -15.68 -20.78
N GLY A 601 16.12 -15.33 -21.59
CA GLY A 601 16.32 -15.96 -22.89
C GLY A 601 16.68 -17.44 -22.68
N VAL A 602 15.97 -18.35 -23.34
CA VAL A 602 16.23 -19.78 -23.19
C VAL A 602 17.35 -20.16 -24.18
N ASN A 603 18.54 -20.49 -23.66
CA ASN A 603 19.44 -21.38 -24.39
C ASN A 603 18.84 -22.79 -24.30
N ALA A 604 18.68 -23.47 -25.44
CA ALA A 604 18.00 -24.75 -25.62
C ALA A 604 18.49 -25.90 -24.70
N ALA A 605 18.11 -25.89 -23.42
CA ALA A 605 18.58 -26.86 -22.43
C ALA A 605 17.48 -27.56 -21.60
N ASP A 606 16.19 -27.23 -21.76
CA ASP A 606 15.11 -27.87 -20.98
C ASP A 606 14.31 -28.95 -21.74
N GLY A 607 14.72 -29.32 -22.95
CA GLY A 607 14.08 -30.40 -23.72
C GLY A 607 12.68 -30.06 -24.25
N SER A 608 12.19 -28.84 -24.05
CA SER A 608 10.99 -28.34 -24.72
C SER A 608 11.38 -27.93 -26.13
N ALA A 609 10.64 -28.40 -27.14
CA ALA A 609 10.87 -28.07 -28.55
C ALA A 609 10.57 -26.59 -28.83
N GLY A 610 11.47 -25.69 -28.44
CA GLY A 610 11.40 -24.25 -28.71
C GLY A 610 12.39 -23.84 -29.79
N ALA A 611 11.89 -23.21 -30.85
CA ALA A 611 12.73 -22.63 -31.89
C ALA A 611 13.56 -21.46 -31.33
N ALA A 612 14.63 -21.05 -32.03
CA ALA A 612 15.41 -19.87 -31.65
C ALA A 612 14.50 -18.64 -31.47
N GLY A 613 14.43 -18.07 -30.26
CA GLY A 613 13.59 -16.91 -29.94
C GLY A 613 12.63 -17.06 -28.75
N ASP A 614 12.57 -18.26 -28.13
CA ASP A 614 11.74 -18.51 -26.95
C ASP A 614 12.36 -17.96 -25.66
N GLN A 615 11.51 -17.36 -24.82
CA GLN A 615 11.87 -16.80 -23.52
C GLN A 615 10.99 -17.38 -22.41
N THR A 616 11.51 -17.43 -21.19
CA THR A 616 10.76 -17.96 -20.03
C THR A 616 10.66 -16.90 -18.94
N VAL A 617 9.46 -16.72 -18.39
CA VAL A 617 9.18 -15.91 -17.21
C VAL A 617 8.66 -16.83 -16.11
N THR A 618 9.43 -16.97 -15.04
CA THR A 618 9.01 -17.75 -13.85
C THR A 618 8.70 -16.81 -12.71
N PHE A 619 7.44 -16.60 -12.38
CA PHE A 619 7.08 -15.89 -11.15
C PHE A 619 7.27 -16.82 -9.95
N THR A 620 7.93 -16.32 -8.91
CA THR A 620 8.09 -17.01 -7.60
C THR A 620 7.25 -16.38 -6.51
N ASP A 621 6.44 -15.37 -6.87
CA ASP A 621 5.44 -14.79 -5.99
C ASP A 621 4.33 -15.82 -5.73
N THR A 622 3.82 -15.86 -4.50
CA THR A 622 2.65 -16.71 -4.20
C THR A 622 1.39 -16.06 -4.74
N ILE A 623 0.82 -16.63 -5.79
CA ILE A 623 -0.42 -16.15 -6.42
C ILE A 623 -1.60 -16.84 -5.75
N THR A 624 -2.57 -16.08 -5.26
CA THR A 624 -3.80 -16.63 -4.69
C THR A 624 -4.95 -16.51 -5.69
N TYR A 625 -5.47 -17.65 -6.12
CA TYR A 625 -6.65 -17.76 -6.96
C TYR A 625 -7.89 -17.92 -6.06
N PRO A 626 -8.82 -16.96 -6.03
CA PRO A 626 -10.06 -17.08 -5.27
C PRO A 626 -10.99 -18.12 -5.89
N VAL A 627 -11.97 -18.58 -5.11
CA VAL A 627 -13.03 -19.49 -5.59
C VAL A 627 -13.83 -18.81 -6.71
N GLY A 628 -14.15 -19.58 -7.74
CA GLY A 628 -14.83 -19.16 -8.95
C GLY A 628 -13.87 -18.96 -10.13
N LYS A 629 -14.43 -18.47 -11.24
CA LYS A 629 -13.68 -18.16 -12.44
C LYS A 629 -13.00 -16.80 -12.32
N GLY A 630 -11.67 -16.78 -12.28
CA GLY A 630 -10.84 -15.58 -12.35
C GLY A 630 -10.12 -15.47 -13.70
N THR A 631 -9.98 -14.24 -14.20
CA THR A 631 -9.23 -13.94 -15.43
C THR A 631 -7.95 -13.20 -15.09
N TYR A 632 -6.84 -13.63 -15.68
CA TYR A 632 -5.50 -13.11 -15.44
C TYR A 632 -4.83 -12.76 -16.75
N THR A 633 -4.26 -11.56 -16.83
CA THR A 633 -3.63 -11.02 -18.03
C THR A 633 -2.15 -10.85 -17.81
N LEU A 634 -1.33 -11.36 -18.73
CA LEU A 634 0.10 -11.14 -18.75
C LEU A 634 0.38 -9.83 -19.50
N VAL A 635 1.16 -8.95 -18.90
CA VAL A 635 1.58 -7.67 -19.48
C VAL A 635 3.10 -7.53 -19.41
N GLY A 636 3.73 -6.83 -20.35
CA GLY A 636 5.17 -6.61 -20.32
C GLY A 636 5.65 -5.54 -21.31
N LYS A 637 6.96 -5.36 -21.42
CA LYS A 637 7.59 -4.36 -22.30
C LYS A 637 8.50 -5.04 -23.33
N LEU A 638 8.24 -4.76 -24.60
CA LEU A 638 9.05 -5.27 -25.71
C LEU A 638 10.23 -4.30 -25.94
N PRO A 639 11.49 -4.79 -26.03
CA PRO A 639 12.64 -3.95 -26.35
C PRO A 639 12.61 -3.48 -27.82
N GLY A 640 12.95 -2.22 -28.07
CA GLY A 640 13.24 -1.67 -29.40
C GLY A 640 14.74 -1.68 -29.76
N GLY A 641 15.09 -1.10 -30.92
CA GLY A 641 16.49 -1.00 -31.41
C GLY A 641 16.89 -2.10 -32.40
N SER A 642 18.15 -2.09 -32.86
CA SER A 642 18.69 -3.03 -33.86
C SER A 642 18.69 -4.50 -33.41
N THR A 643 18.62 -4.73 -32.09
CA THR A 643 18.50 -6.05 -31.47
C THR A 643 17.08 -6.34 -30.96
N GLY A 644 16.11 -5.43 -31.13
CA GLY A 644 14.75 -5.51 -30.60
C GLY A 644 13.71 -6.13 -31.54
N TYR A 645 12.44 -6.09 -31.16
CA TYR A 645 11.34 -6.57 -32.01
C TYR A 645 11.15 -5.65 -33.23
N THR A 646 10.92 -6.24 -34.40
CA THR A 646 10.68 -5.50 -35.65
C THR A 646 9.19 -5.44 -35.98
N ASN A 647 8.80 -4.45 -36.78
CA ASN A 647 7.44 -4.34 -37.29
C ASN A 647 7.00 -5.65 -38.00
N GLY A 648 5.83 -6.18 -37.64
CA GLY A 648 5.31 -7.46 -38.12
C GLY A 648 5.74 -8.69 -37.30
N SER A 649 6.60 -8.54 -36.28
CA SER A 649 6.92 -9.64 -35.36
C SER A 649 5.66 -10.10 -34.61
N THR A 650 5.55 -11.38 -34.24
CA THR A 650 4.47 -11.89 -33.39
C THR A 650 5.02 -12.35 -32.04
N VAL A 651 4.21 -12.23 -31.00
CA VAL A 651 4.50 -12.77 -29.65
C VAL A 651 3.32 -13.64 -29.21
N ILE A 652 3.61 -14.84 -28.71
CA ILE A 652 2.62 -15.77 -28.16
C ILE A 652 3.07 -16.17 -26.75
N ALA A 653 2.27 -15.81 -25.75
CA ALA A 653 2.45 -16.34 -24.39
C ALA A 653 1.82 -17.74 -24.28
N SER A 654 2.46 -18.64 -23.55
CA SER A 654 1.95 -19.98 -23.24
C SER A 654 2.34 -20.40 -21.83
N THR A 655 1.65 -21.41 -21.28
CA THR A 655 1.96 -21.97 -19.96
C THR A 655 1.55 -23.43 -19.89
N THR A 656 2.20 -24.18 -19.01
CA THR A 656 1.89 -25.58 -18.70
C THR A 656 1.53 -25.67 -17.22
N PRO A 657 0.24 -25.58 -16.85
CA PRO A 657 -0.18 -25.51 -15.44
C PRO A 657 0.25 -26.72 -14.61
N SER A 658 0.34 -27.92 -15.21
CA SER A 658 0.87 -29.11 -14.51
C SER A 658 2.33 -28.98 -14.05
N GLY A 659 3.09 -28.04 -14.61
CA GLY A 659 4.45 -27.71 -14.19
C GLY A 659 4.55 -26.56 -13.17
N TRP A 660 3.42 -26.03 -12.68
CA TRP A 660 3.43 -24.98 -11.65
C TRP A 660 3.86 -25.53 -10.29
N GLY A 661 4.61 -24.73 -9.53
CA GLY A 661 5.20 -25.14 -8.26
C GLY A 661 4.26 -24.92 -7.08
N THR A 662 4.20 -25.93 -6.20
CA THR A 662 3.48 -25.95 -4.91
C THR A 662 2.10 -25.30 -4.98
N VAL A 663 1.12 -26.06 -5.46
CA VAL A 663 -0.29 -25.65 -5.49
C VAL A 663 -0.95 -26.15 -4.22
N LYS A 664 -1.49 -25.25 -3.39
CA LYS A 664 -2.11 -25.61 -2.11
C LYS A 664 -3.46 -24.92 -1.90
N GLY A 665 -4.40 -25.63 -1.29
CA GLY A 665 -5.60 -25.01 -0.72
C GLY A 665 -5.24 -24.09 0.46
N GLN A 666 -5.78 -22.87 0.47
CA GLN A 666 -5.48 -21.89 1.51
C GLN A 666 -6.12 -22.21 2.87
N ILE A 667 -7.24 -22.94 2.86
CA ILE A 667 -7.98 -23.31 4.06
C ILE A 667 -7.50 -24.67 4.57
N THR A 668 -7.35 -25.66 3.68
CA THR A 668 -6.99 -27.04 4.04
C THR A 668 -5.48 -27.27 4.14
N GLY A 669 -4.66 -26.48 3.44
CA GLY A 669 -3.22 -26.70 3.31
C GLY A 669 -2.83 -27.89 2.43
N ASN A 670 -3.81 -28.59 1.85
CA ASN A 670 -3.58 -29.77 1.01
C ASN A 670 -2.91 -29.39 -0.31
N THR A 671 -1.97 -30.22 -0.76
CA THR A 671 -1.38 -30.09 -2.09
C THR A 671 -2.39 -30.54 -3.15
N LEU A 672 -2.57 -29.71 -4.17
CA LEU A 672 -3.47 -29.95 -5.30
C LEU A 672 -2.63 -30.25 -6.54
N THR A 673 -3.06 -31.20 -7.35
CA THR A 673 -2.40 -31.51 -8.62
C THR A 673 -3.15 -30.84 -9.76
N LEU A 674 -2.45 -30.00 -10.54
CA LEU A 674 -2.97 -29.44 -11.78
C LEU A 674 -2.70 -30.43 -12.92
N THR A 675 -3.73 -30.82 -13.67
CA THR A 675 -3.61 -31.79 -14.77
C THR A 675 -3.65 -31.14 -16.15
N ASN A 676 -3.87 -29.82 -16.25
CA ASN A 676 -3.99 -29.11 -17.52
C ASN A 676 -2.67 -29.16 -18.31
N ALA A 677 -2.76 -29.58 -19.58
CA ALA A 677 -1.65 -29.57 -20.53
C ALA A 677 -1.28 -28.14 -20.98
N VAL A 678 -0.18 -28.02 -21.72
CA VAL A 678 0.27 -26.73 -22.29
C VAL A 678 -0.82 -26.11 -23.17
N PHE A 679 -1.01 -24.79 -23.05
CA PHE A 679 -1.84 -24.02 -23.98
C PHE A 679 -1.21 -22.68 -24.33
N GLY A 680 -1.41 -22.24 -25.57
CA GLY A 680 -1.05 -20.89 -26.03
C GLY A 680 -2.18 -19.89 -25.82
N MET A 681 -1.84 -18.65 -25.53
CA MET A 681 -2.77 -17.51 -25.43
C MET A 681 -3.02 -16.89 -26.82
N ASN A 682 -3.64 -15.72 -26.89
CA ASN A 682 -3.81 -15.01 -28.16
C ASN A 682 -2.47 -14.46 -28.68
N THR A 683 -2.29 -14.52 -30.00
CA THR A 683 -1.12 -13.95 -30.68
C THR A 683 -1.19 -12.43 -30.70
N MET A 684 -0.10 -11.77 -30.31
CA MET A 684 0.06 -10.32 -30.39
C MET A 684 0.99 -9.96 -31.55
N THR A 685 0.71 -8.89 -32.27
CA THR A 685 1.52 -8.44 -33.42
C THR A 685 2.23 -7.13 -33.10
N VAL A 686 3.56 -7.11 -33.23
CA VAL A 686 4.38 -5.92 -33.03
C VAL A 686 4.20 -4.97 -34.19
N ARG A 687 3.79 -3.74 -33.91
CA ARG A 687 3.68 -2.63 -34.87
C ARG A 687 4.36 -1.38 -34.34
N THR A 688 4.99 -0.58 -35.20
CA THR A 688 5.43 0.78 -34.85
C THR A 688 4.26 1.76 -34.92
N ALA A 689 4.42 3.01 -34.46
CA ALA A 689 3.47 4.08 -34.78
C ALA A 689 3.24 4.14 -36.29
N ALA A 690 1.97 4.10 -36.69
CA ALA A 690 1.56 4.18 -38.08
C ALA A 690 0.26 4.99 -38.17
N LEU A 691 0.24 5.98 -39.06
CA LEU A 691 -0.93 6.82 -39.31
C LEU A 691 -1.08 7.00 -40.81
N ALA A 692 -2.17 6.50 -41.37
CA ALA A 692 -2.58 6.80 -42.72
C ALA A 692 -3.58 7.96 -42.69
N ILE A 693 -3.51 8.86 -43.66
CA ILE A 693 -4.44 9.99 -43.76
C ILE A 693 -5.07 9.97 -45.15
N SER A 694 -6.39 10.14 -45.20
CA SER A 694 -7.16 10.24 -46.45
C SER A 694 -8.28 11.26 -46.33
N ALA A 695 -8.75 11.81 -47.45
CA ALA A 695 -10.02 12.54 -47.47
C ALA A 695 -11.19 11.54 -47.57
N ALA A 696 -12.24 11.76 -46.78
CA ALA A 696 -13.47 10.97 -46.86
C ALA A 696 -14.32 11.40 -48.08
N ASN A 697 -15.10 10.48 -48.62
CA ASN A 697 -16.00 10.74 -49.76
C ASN A 697 -17.27 11.55 -49.37
N ASN A 698 -17.31 12.12 -48.17
CA ASN A 698 -18.44 12.89 -47.61
C ASN A 698 -17.86 14.15 -46.91
N PRO A 699 -18.34 15.37 -47.20
CA PRO A 699 -19.47 15.70 -48.07
C PRO A 699 -19.20 15.40 -49.55
N ALA A 700 -20.25 14.95 -50.25
CA ALA A 700 -20.20 14.83 -51.70
C ALA A 700 -20.12 16.24 -52.33
N ALA A 701 -19.55 16.33 -53.53
CA ALA A 701 -19.49 17.59 -54.27
C ALA A 701 -20.90 18.18 -54.43
N GLN A 702 -21.08 19.42 -53.99
CA GLN A 702 -22.37 20.10 -53.96
C GLN A 702 -22.18 21.60 -54.13
N THR A 703 -23.24 22.28 -54.58
CA THR A 703 -23.28 23.74 -54.63
C THR A 703 -23.55 24.30 -53.24
N VAL A 704 -22.84 25.36 -52.87
CA VAL A 704 -22.97 26.06 -51.59
C VAL A 704 -23.52 27.46 -51.83
N VAL A 705 -24.39 27.93 -50.93
CA VAL A 705 -24.93 29.29 -50.99
C VAL A 705 -23.87 30.27 -50.51
N ALA A 706 -23.62 31.35 -51.26
CA ALA A 706 -22.73 32.43 -50.84
C ALA A 706 -23.15 33.02 -49.48
N GLY A 707 -22.19 33.38 -48.63
CA GLY A 707 -22.43 33.85 -47.26
C GLY A 707 -22.64 32.75 -46.21
N SER A 708 -22.44 31.47 -46.57
CA SER A 708 -22.52 30.35 -45.62
C SER A 708 -21.39 30.41 -44.59
N GLN A 709 -21.73 30.28 -43.30
CA GLN A 709 -20.77 30.29 -42.19
C GLN A 709 -20.43 28.86 -41.74
N ASP A 710 -19.16 28.61 -41.38
CA ASP A 710 -18.62 27.31 -40.97
C ASP A 710 -19.08 26.14 -41.89
N PHE A 711 -19.08 26.36 -43.21
CA PHE A 711 -19.45 25.34 -44.18
C PHE A 711 -18.40 24.22 -44.20
N LEU A 712 -18.84 22.96 -44.13
CA LEU A 712 -17.96 21.79 -44.18
C LEU A 712 -17.50 21.52 -45.61
N PHE A 713 -16.20 21.67 -45.86
CA PHE A 713 -15.58 21.46 -47.16
C PHE A 713 -15.09 20.03 -47.38
N THR A 714 -14.42 19.45 -46.39
CA THR A 714 -13.91 18.07 -46.46
C THR A 714 -13.88 17.45 -45.07
N ASN A 715 -13.89 16.12 -45.03
CA ASN A 715 -13.57 15.36 -43.84
C ASN A 715 -12.25 14.62 -44.07
N LEU A 716 -11.30 14.80 -43.17
CA LEU A 716 -10.02 14.10 -43.17
C LEU A 716 -10.12 12.89 -42.22
N GLN A 717 -9.76 11.71 -42.69
CA GLN A 717 -9.69 10.48 -41.92
C GLN A 717 -8.26 10.20 -41.51
N PHE A 718 -8.04 10.12 -40.21
CA PHE A 718 -6.79 9.76 -39.58
C PHE A 718 -6.90 8.31 -39.09
N ASP A 719 -6.30 7.38 -39.84
CA ASP A 719 -6.37 5.95 -39.63
C ASP A 719 -5.14 5.42 -38.88
N ALA A 720 -5.31 5.10 -37.60
CA ALA A 720 -4.31 4.48 -36.74
C ALA A 720 -4.58 2.98 -36.52
N THR A 721 -5.39 2.33 -37.37
CA THR A 721 -5.75 0.91 -37.23
C THR A 721 -4.55 -0.02 -37.30
N GLN A 722 -3.53 0.37 -38.06
CA GLN A 722 -2.27 -0.37 -38.17
C GLN A 722 -1.20 0.07 -37.14
N SER A 723 -1.51 1.04 -36.28
CA SER A 723 -0.57 1.55 -35.28
C SER A 723 -0.40 0.58 -34.10
N GLY A 724 0.83 0.45 -33.60
CA GLY A 724 1.10 -0.25 -32.33
C GLY A 724 0.85 0.59 -31.08
N GLU A 725 0.81 1.91 -31.21
CA GLU A 725 0.67 2.91 -30.15
C GLU A 725 -0.29 4.03 -30.55
N ASP A 726 -0.82 4.77 -29.58
CA ASP A 726 -1.62 5.96 -29.86
C ASP A 726 -0.77 7.00 -30.60
N VAL A 727 -1.38 7.70 -31.55
CA VAL A 727 -0.68 8.65 -32.42
C VAL A 727 -1.07 10.07 -32.06
N ARG A 728 -0.08 10.94 -31.86
CA ARG A 728 -0.31 12.36 -31.54
C ARG A 728 0.01 13.25 -32.72
N VAL A 729 -0.89 14.20 -32.99
CA VAL A 729 -0.79 15.18 -34.08
C VAL A 729 -0.94 16.59 -33.50
N SER A 730 0.01 17.48 -33.78
CA SER A 730 0.00 18.88 -33.31
C SER A 730 -0.25 19.89 -34.42
N THR A 731 0.11 19.55 -35.65
CA THR A 731 -0.13 20.35 -36.86
C THR A 731 -0.72 19.46 -37.93
N ILE A 732 -1.57 20.00 -38.79
CA ILE A 732 -2.15 19.29 -39.93
C ILE A 732 -1.87 20.12 -41.19
N PRO A 733 -0.90 19.72 -42.03
CA PRO A 733 -0.71 20.34 -43.33
C PRO A 733 -1.84 19.92 -44.27
N THR A 734 -2.33 20.84 -45.06
CA THR A 734 -3.42 20.66 -46.02
C THR A 734 -3.14 21.46 -47.27
N HIS A 735 -3.71 21.05 -48.39
CA HIS A 735 -3.69 21.84 -49.62
C HIS A 735 -5.10 22.32 -49.94
N LEU A 736 -5.21 23.58 -50.35
CA LEU A 736 -6.44 24.15 -50.88
C LEU A 736 -6.25 24.31 -52.39
N THR A 737 -7.04 23.60 -53.18
CA THR A 737 -7.07 23.71 -54.63
C THR A 737 -8.37 24.38 -55.06
N TYR A 738 -8.27 25.44 -55.87
CA TYR A 738 -9.43 26.25 -56.27
C TYR A 738 -9.21 26.96 -57.61
N THR A 739 -10.28 27.49 -58.18
CA THR A 739 -10.21 28.28 -59.42
C THR A 739 -9.42 29.58 -59.20
N ALA A 740 -8.38 29.83 -60.01
CA ALA A 740 -7.44 30.93 -59.81
C ALA A 740 -8.14 32.28 -59.60
N GLY A 741 -7.69 33.04 -58.58
CA GLY A 741 -8.25 34.34 -58.21
C GLY A 741 -9.42 34.32 -57.22
N ALA A 742 -9.90 33.15 -56.78
CA ALA A 742 -11.02 33.01 -55.83
C ALA A 742 -10.60 32.66 -54.38
N GLY A 743 -9.33 32.86 -54.01
CA GLY A 743 -8.79 32.39 -52.72
C GLY A 743 -9.34 33.13 -51.51
N ASN A 744 -9.70 34.40 -51.70
CA ASN A 744 -10.35 35.27 -50.72
C ASN A 744 -11.86 35.05 -50.58
N ASP A 745 -12.47 34.19 -51.41
CA ASP A 745 -13.89 33.83 -51.31
C ASP A 745 -14.17 32.88 -50.14
N ILE A 746 -13.13 32.34 -49.51
CA ILE A 746 -13.24 31.60 -48.26
C ILE A 746 -12.36 32.22 -47.18
N SER A 747 -12.85 32.20 -45.94
CA SER A 747 -12.13 32.77 -44.79
C SER A 747 -12.45 32.01 -43.52
N SER A 748 -11.72 32.29 -42.44
CA SER A 748 -11.93 31.67 -41.13
C SER A 748 -11.97 30.14 -41.16
N CYS A 749 -11.07 29.52 -41.92
CA CYS A 749 -10.97 28.07 -42.01
C CYS A 749 -10.47 27.47 -40.70
N ARG A 750 -11.16 26.42 -40.23
CA ARG A 750 -10.97 25.78 -38.93
C ARG A 750 -11.11 24.27 -39.03
N LEU A 751 -10.45 23.57 -38.11
CA LEU A 751 -10.61 22.12 -37.95
C LEU A 751 -11.60 21.79 -36.83
N TYR A 752 -12.45 20.79 -37.06
CA TYR A 752 -13.45 20.34 -36.10
C TYR A 752 -13.38 18.83 -35.87
N ASP A 753 -13.41 18.42 -34.61
CA ASP A 753 -13.74 17.04 -34.20
C ASP A 753 -15.20 16.99 -33.76
N GLY A 754 -16.07 16.55 -34.66
CA GLY A 754 -17.53 16.66 -34.48
C GLY A 754 -17.97 18.12 -34.34
N ALA A 755 -18.42 18.50 -33.14
CA ALA A 755 -18.81 19.87 -32.81
C ALA A 755 -17.68 20.72 -32.21
N THR A 756 -16.57 20.10 -31.79
CA THR A 756 -15.47 20.77 -31.09
C THR A 756 -14.54 21.43 -32.09
N ASN A 757 -14.34 22.75 -31.98
CA ASN A 757 -13.33 23.46 -32.77
C ASN A 757 -11.93 23.19 -32.19
N LEU A 758 -10.99 22.83 -33.05
CA LEU A 758 -9.61 22.50 -32.69
C LEU A 758 -8.61 23.62 -32.99
N THR A 759 -9.04 24.69 -33.67
CA THR A 759 -8.19 25.80 -34.11
C THR A 759 -8.90 27.14 -33.89
N THR A 760 -8.51 27.89 -32.86
CA THR A 760 -9.13 29.16 -32.44
C THR A 760 -8.12 30.31 -32.42
N GLY A 761 -8.61 31.55 -32.33
CA GLY A 761 -7.76 32.75 -32.24
C GLY A 761 -6.77 32.87 -33.41
N SER A 762 -5.48 32.96 -33.10
CA SER A 762 -4.39 33.04 -34.09
C SER A 762 -4.17 31.77 -34.91
N ASN A 763 -4.75 30.63 -34.50
CA ASN A 763 -4.62 29.35 -35.20
C ASN A 763 -5.66 29.15 -36.31
N VAL A 764 -6.56 30.12 -36.50
CA VAL A 764 -7.53 30.12 -37.61
C VAL A 764 -6.80 30.44 -38.92
N VAL A 765 -6.99 29.60 -39.93
CA VAL A 765 -6.36 29.78 -41.25
C VAL A 765 -7.24 30.68 -42.11
N ASN A 766 -6.64 31.71 -42.71
CA ASN A 766 -7.30 32.59 -43.67
C ASN A 766 -6.53 32.53 -44.99
N PRO A 767 -7.06 31.85 -46.01
CA PRO A 767 -6.42 31.81 -47.33
C PRO A 767 -6.29 33.22 -47.92
N ASP A 768 -5.09 33.58 -48.41
CA ASP A 768 -4.76 34.92 -48.88
C ASP A 768 -4.09 34.95 -50.26
N THR A 769 -3.90 33.79 -50.87
CA THR A 769 -3.21 33.65 -52.16
C THR A 769 -4.17 33.81 -53.36
N THR A 770 -3.60 34.05 -54.55
CA THR A 770 -4.33 34.03 -55.84
C THR A 770 -4.00 32.80 -56.70
N ALA A 771 -3.09 31.94 -56.23
CA ALA A 771 -2.64 30.74 -56.94
C ALA A 771 -3.72 29.64 -56.97
N SER A 772 -3.84 28.88 -58.05
CA SER A 772 -4.86 27.81 -58.19
C SER A 772 -4.71 26.64 -57.20
N SER A 773 -3.63 26.61 -56.42
CA SER A 773 -3.38 25.60 -55.39
C SER A 773 -2.34 26.15 -54.39
N ALA A 774 -2.58 26.03 -53.08
CA ALA A 774 -1.66 26.51 -52.04
C ALA A 774 -1.69 25.64 -50.78
N ALA A 775 -0.53 25.49 -50.13
CA ALA A 775 -0.35 24.74 -48.90
C ALA A 775 -0.65 25.61 -47.67
N TYR A 776 -1.44 25.07 -46.74
CA TYR A 776 -1.74 25.69 -45.46
C TYR A 776 -1.56 24.68 -44.32
N THR A 777 -0.93 25.12 -43.23
CA THR A 777 -0.76 24.29 -42.04
C THR A 777 -1.66 24.77 -40.92
N PHE A 778 -2.57 23.92 -40.47
CA PHE A 778 -3.38 24.15 -39.28
C PHE A 778 -2.57 23.78 -38.04
N THR A 779 -2.39 24.73 -37.11
CA THR A 779 -1.81 24.45 -35.79
C THR A 779 -2.95 24.21 -34.81
N LEU A 780 -2.99 23.05 -34.15
CA LEU A 780 -4.07 22.73 -33.22
C LEU A 780 -3.88 23.47 -31.89
N ASP A 781 -4.97 23.98 -31.31
CA ASP A 781 -4.95 24.63 -29.98
C ASP A 781 -4.45 23.68 -28.90
N GLN A 782 -4.77 22.39 -29.06
CA GLN A 782 -4.23 21.28 -28.30
C GLN A 782 -3.97 20.12 -29.24
N ALA A 783 -2.87 19.40 -29.03
CA ALA A 783 -2.53 18.24 -29.85
C ALA A 783 -3.61 17.16 -29.78
N LEU A 784 -4.02 16.67 -30.95
CA LEU A 784 -5.00 15.61 -31.11
C LEU A 784 -4.35 14.24 -30.90
N VAL A 785 -4.94 13.41 -30.04
CA VAL A 785 -4.54 12.01 -29.85
C VAL A 785 -5.52 11.10 -30.58
N ILE A 786 -5.00 10.28 -31.48
CA ILE A 786 -5.75 9.28 -32.24
C ILE A 786 -5.41 7.91 -31.62
N PRO A 787 -6.36 7.27 -30.92
CA PRO A 787 -6.11 5.97 -30.31
C PRO A 787 -5.74 4.92 -31.36
N LYS A 788 -4.79 4.04 -31.05
CA LYS A 788 -4.46 2.92 -31.94
C LYS A 788 -5.68 2.04 -32.20
N GLY A 789 -5.75 1.43 -33.37
CA GLY A 789 -6.91 0.60 -33.74
C GLY A 789 -8.14 1.41 -34.18
N THR A 790 -8.08 2.74 -34.20
CA THR A 790 -9.21 3.60 -34.54
C THR A 790 -8.96 4.45 -35.78
N VAL A 791 -10.06 4.89 -36.39
CA VAL A 791 -10.06 5.93 -37.43
C VAL A 791 -10.77 7.15 -36.84
N LYS A 792 -10.11 8.31 -36.86
CA LYS A 792 -10.65 9.59 -36.38
C LYS A 792 -10.98 10.49 -37.57
N THR A 793 -12.16 11.10 -37.58
CA THR A 793 -12.58 12.00 -38.66
C THR A 793 -12.57 13.45 -38.20
N ILE A 794 -11.87 14.32 -38.93
CA ILE A 794 -11.73 15.75 -38.65
C ILE A 794 -12.28 16.54 -39.84
N GLY A 795 -13.24 17.43 -39.58
CA GLY A 795 -13.86 18.27 -40.61
C GLY A 795 -13.12 19.58 -40.80
N VAL A 796 -12.88 19.97 -42.05
CA VAL A 796 -12.40 21.32 -42.41
C VAL A 796 -13.62 22.20 -42.70
N LYS A 797 -13.85 23.23 -41.90
CA LYS A 797 -14.95 24.18 -42.08
C LYS A 797 -14.44 25.58 -42.35
N CYS A 798 -15.03 26.28 -43.32
CA CYS A 798 -14.68 27.67 -43.64
C CYS A 798 -15.94 28.52 -43.83
N ASN A 799 -15.83 29.83 -43.66
CA ASN A 799 -16.85 30.77 -44.10
C ASN A 799 -16.71 31.00 -45.61
N VAL A 800 -17.83 31.09 -46.31
CA VAL A 800 -17.93 31.42 -47.74
C VAL A 800 -18.38 32.87 -47.86
N SER A 801 -17.64 33.69 -48.62
CA SER A 801 -17.94 35.10 -48.85
C SER A 801 -19.34 35.28 -49.47
N GLY A 802 -20.05 36.33 -49.05
CA GLY A 802 -21.31 36.74 -49.69
C GLY A 802 -21.13 37.28 -51.12
N ALA A 803 -19.89 37.57 -51.52
CA ALA A 803 -19.54 38.02 -52.87
C ALA A 803 -19.06 36.88 -53.79
N ALA A 804 -19.02 35.63 -53.32
CA ALA A 804 -18.55 34.49 -54.10
C ALA A 804 -19.57 34.13 -55.21
N THR A 805 -19.18 34.30 -56.48
CA THR A 805 -20.06 34.02 -57.63
C THR A 805 -19.71 32.74 -58.40
N ALA A 806 -18.48 32.21 -58.23
CA ALA A 806 -17.99 31.05 -59.00
C ALA A 806 -16.88 30.22 -58.31
N PHE A 807 -16.80 30.24 -56.98
CA PHE A 807 -15.79 29.45 -56.26
C PHE A 807 -16.02 27.94 -56.47
N VAL A 808 -15.03 27.26 -57.07
CA VAL A 808 -14.91 25.80 -57.08
C VAL A 808 -13.57 25.47 -56.47
N GLY A 809 -13.59 24.76 -55.34
CA GLY A 809 -12.38 24.34 -54.65
C GLY A 809 -12.64 23.28 -53.60
N HIS A 810 -11.57 22.57 -53.24
CA HIS A 810 -11.58 21.53 -52.22
C HIS A 810 -10.32 21.60 -51.38
N TRP A 811 -10.43 21.12 -50.16
CA TRP A 811 -9.31 20.86 -49.27
C TRP A 811 -8.89 19.39 -49.41
N ASP A 812 -7.61 19.16 -49.62
CA ASP A 812 -7.02 17.83 -49.67
C ASP A 812 -5.74 17.74 -48.80
N MET A 813 -5.19 16.53 -48.75
CA MET A 813 -3.84 16.27 -48.24
C MET A 813 -3.15 15.36 -49.24
N SER A 814 -1.98 15.76 -49.76
CA SER A 814 -1.18 14.89 -50.62
C SER A 814 -0.48 13.81 -49.79
N THR A 815 -0.34 12.61 -50.34
CA THR A 815 0.45 11.52 -49.73
C THR A 815 1.93 11.87 -49.58
N THR A 816 2.41 12.92 -50.26
CA THR A 816 3.79 13.43 -50.16
C THR A 816 4.01 14.34 -48.93
N ASP A 817 2.94 14.93 -48.37
CA ASP A 817 3.02 15.86 -47.22
C ASP A 817 3.06 15.14 -45.86
N VAL A 818 2.57 13.89 -45.81
CA VAL A 818 2.49 13.05 -44.61
C VAL A 818 3.89 12.64 -44.07
N GLY A 819 4.94 12.74 -44.90
CA GLY A 819 6.30 12.32 -44.55
C GLY A 819 7.33 13.43 -44.28
N THR A 820 7.06 14.70 -44.63
CA THR A 820 8.08 15.78 -44.56
C THR A 820 7.69 16.99 -43.71
N THR A 821 6.39 17.22 -43.42
CA THR A 821 5.90 18.37 -42.62
C THR A 821 4.96 18.01 -41.48
N LEU A 822 4.38 16.80 -41.48
CA LEU A 822 3.57 16.28 -40.38
C LEU A 822 4.47 15.63 -39.31
N SER A 823 4.59 16.25 -38.13
CA SER A 823 5.31 15.67 -36.99
C SER A 823 4.47 14.57 -36.32
N VAL A 824 4.35 13.42 -36.98
CA VAL A 824 3.75 12.22 -36.37
C VAL A 824 4.73 11.68 -35.34
N THR A 825 4.42 11.90 -34.08
CA THR A 825 5.23 11.37 -32.98
C THR A 825 4.38 10.40 -32.19
N GLY A 826 4.87 9.18 -31.96
CA GLY A 826 4.26 8.29 -30.99
C GLY A 826 4.18 8.99 -29.64
N VAL A 827 3.13 8.73 -28.86
CA VAL A 827 2.88 9.38 -27.56
C VAL A 827 4.08 9.21 -26.58
N GLY A 828 5.09 8.41 -26.90
CA GLY A 828 6.30 8.16 -26.10
C GLY A 828 7.59 8.99 -26.32
N SER A 829 7.67 10.00 -27.19
CA SER A 829 8.96 10.71 -27.47
C SER A 829 9.22 11.96 -26.62
N ALA A 830 8.95 11.92 -25.33
CA ALA A 830 9.40 12.97 -24.42
C ALA A 830 10.94 13.05 -24.39
N THR A 831 11.51 14.26 -24.33
CA THR A 831 12.96 14.43 -24.18
C THR A 831 13.29 15.12 -22.87
N LEU A 832 14.44 14.77 -22.30
CA LEU A 832 14.98 15.36 -21.08
C LEU A 832 16.37 15.90 -21.41
N THR A 833 16.57 17.19 -21.21
CA THR A 833 17.88 17.83 -21.36
C THR A 833 18.29 18.42 -20.02
N ALA A 834 19.59 18.39 -19.74
CA ALA A 834 20.19 19.06 -18.60
C ALA A 834 21.33 19.95 -19.09
N THR A 835 21.49 21.11 -18.48
CA THR A 835 22.56 22.08 -18.75
C THR A 835 23.09 22.67 -17.45
N GLY A 836 24.31 23.17 -17.45
CA GLY A 836 24.88 23.85 -16.28
C GLY A 836 24.17 25.18 -16.02
N ASP A 837 23.92 25.50 -14.76
CA ASP A 837 23.36 26.79 -14.36
C ASP A 837 24.35 27.56 -13.49
N ASN A 838 24.87 28.67 -14.03
CA ASN A 838 25.85 29.51 -13.34
C ASN A 838 25.19 30.65 -12.53
N SER A 839 23.86 30.71 -12.46
CA SER A 839 23.14 31.75 -11.73
C SER A 839 23.27 31.54 -10.20
N GLY A 840 24.32 32.11 -9.63
CA GLY A 840 24.54 32.16 -8.18
C GLY A 840 25.57 31.18 -7.61
N THR A 841 26.20 30.34 -8.43
CA THR A 841 27.34 29.50 -8.03
C THR A 841 28.63 30.06 -8.64
N SER A 842 29.28 30.98 -7.92
CA SER A 842 30.69 31.27 -8.18
C SER A 842 31.54 30.13 -7.60
N TYR A 843 32.75 29.94 -8.13
CA TYR A 843 33.80 29.16 -7.43
C TYR A 843 33.80 29.53 -5.94
N THR A 844 33.97 28.59 -5.02
CA THR A 844 34.07 28.91 -3.58
C THR A 844 35.11 28.04 -2.91
N ILE A 845 35.57 28.48 -1.73
CA ILE A 845 36.31 27.63 -0.81
C ILE A 845 35.39 27.26 0.35
N ALA A 846 35.60 26.07 0.91
CA ALA A 846 34.84 25.61 2.07
C ALA A 846 35.77 24.92 3.08
N SER A 847 35.39 25.01 4.35
CA SER A 847 36.00 24.25 5.42
C SER A 847 35.57 22.78 5.33
N ALA A 848 36.50 21.87 5.51
CA ALA A 848 36.24 20.44 5.65
C ALA A 848 35.29 20.18 6.82
N ASN A 849 34.63 19.02 6.85
CA ASN A 849 33.66 18.68 7.89
C ASN A 849 32.52 19.74 8.01
N THR A 850 32.06 20.24 6.87
CA THR A 850 30.96 21.21 6.78
C THR A 850 29.84 20.60 5.95
N THR A 851 28.61 20.72 6.44
CA THR A 851 27.40 20.18 5.80
C THR A 851 26.73 21.21 4.91
N GLY A 852 26.13 20.77 3.81
CA GLY A 852 25.30 21.61 2.95
C GLY A 852 26.07 22.67 2.14
N VAL A 853 27.33 22.41 1.79
CA VAL A 853 28.16 23.31 0.99
C VAL A 853 27.65 23.32 -0.46
N PRO A 854 27.22 24.46 -1.04
CA PRO A 854 26.75 24.51 -2.42
C PRO A 854 27.90 24.32 -3.41
N VAL A 855 27.75 23.40 -4.35
CA VAL A 855 28.82 23.03 -5.31
C VAL A 855 28.41 23.20 -6.77
N ALA A 856 27.14 22.98 -7.10
CA ALA A 856 26.66 23.10 -8.48
C ALA A 856 25.15 23.41 -8.54
N ALA A 857 24.72 23.95 -9.68
CA ALA A 857 23.31 24.05 -10.06
C ALA A 857 23.13 23.61 -11.52
N TYR A 858 22.02 22.93 -11.79
CA TYR A 858 21.71 22.34 -13.09
C TYR A 858 20.30 22.68 -13.50
N ARG A 859 20.16 23.09 -14.76
CA ARG A 859 18.90 23.43 -15.39
C ARG A 859 18.41 22.25 -16.22
N PHE A 860 17.24 21.75 -15.88
CA PHE A 860 16.54 20.67 -16.56
C PHE A 860 15.40 21.23 -17.39
N LYS A 861 15.23 20.70 -18.61
CA LYS A 861 14.11 21.01 -19.49
C LYS A 861 13.54 19.73 -20.08
N ALA A 862 12.24 19.56 -19.91
CA ALA A 862 11.45 18.51 -20.56
C ALA A 862 10.76 19.07 -21.81
N THR A 863 10.72 18.31 -22.90
CA THR A 863 9.94 18.65 -24.10
C THR A 863 9.00 17.52 -24.49
N ASN A 864 7.95 17.85 -25.24
CA ASN A 864 6.88 16.97 -25.74
C ASN A 864 5.91 16.41 -24.66
N ASP A 865 6.37 16.21 -23.42
CA ASP A 865 5.59 15.78 -22.24
C ASP A 865 6.12 16.45 -20.96
N ASP A 866 5.30 16.54 -19.92
CA ASP A 866 5.80 16.76 -18.56
C ASP A 866 6.63 15.53 -18.15
N VAL A 867 7.69 15.71 -17.37
CA VAL A 867 8.54 14.60 -16.92
C VAL A 867 8.67 14.63 -15.40
N ASP A 868 8.29 13.55 -14.74
CA ASP A 868 8.62 13.32 -13.33
C ASP A 868 10.04 12.76 -13.24
N LEU A 869 10.99 13.63 -12.88
CA LEU A 869 12.39 13.25 -12.72
C LEU A 869 12.54 12.31 -11.53
N GLN A 870 13.10 11.12 -11.77
CA GLN A 870 13.19 10.06 -10.77
C GLN A 870 14.61 9.86 -10.24
N ARG A 871 15.63 10.12 -11.06
CA ARG A 871 17.01 9.82 -10.70
C ARG A 871 18.01 10.71 -11.41
N LEU A 872 19.03 11.12 -10.66
CA LEU A 872 20.25 11.77 -11.13
C LEU A 872 21.44 10.84 -10.88
N VAL A 873 22.36 10.78 -11.84
CA VAL A 873 23.69 10.20 -11.62
C VAL A 873 24.67 11.34 -11.47
N LEU A 874 25.33 11.37 -10.31
CA LEU A 874 26.38 12.32 -9.98
C LEU A 874 27.74 11.68 -10.24
N THR A 875 28.67 12.41 -10.83
CA THR A 875 30.03 11.93 -11.16
C THR A 875 31.10 12.91 -10.70
N LEU A 876 32.16 12.38 -10.11
CA LEU A 876 33.40 13.11 -9.82
C LEU A 876 34.26 13.12 -11.09
N THR A 877 34.41 14.28 -11.71
CA THR A 877 35.12 14.44 -12.99
C THR A 877 36.55 14.92 -12.83
N ASN A 878 36.88 15.63 -11.76
CA ASN A 878 38.24 16.03 -11.41
C ASN A 878 38.91 14.97 -10.51
N THR A 879 38.99 13.72 -10.98
CA THR A 879 39.43 12.56 -10.18
C THR A 879 40.88 12.63 -9.69
N ALA A 880 41.67 13.58 -10.19
CA ALA A 880 42.99 13.86 -9.67
C ALA A 880 42.94 14.47 -8.26
N SER A 881 41.89 15.21 -7.91
CA SER A 881 41.74 15.84 -6.58
C SER A 881 40.38 15.60 -5.91
N SER A 882 39.37 15.12 -6.66
CA SER A 882 38.07 14.70 -6.16
C SER A 882 38.07 13.19 -5.94
N SER A 883 37.85 12.77 -4.70
CA SER A 883 37.62 11.38 -4.34
C SER A 883 36.30 11.25 -3.57
N SER A 884 35.79 10.02 -3.50
CA SER A 884 34.67 9.69 -2.63
C SER A 884 34.97 9.99 -1.15
N SER A 885 36.25 10.05 -0.75
CA SER A 885 36.65 10.36 0.63
C SER A 885 36.49 11.85 0.98
N ASP A 886 36.37 12.72 -0.03
CA ASP A 886 36.11 14.15 0.16
C ASP A 886 34.64 14.45 0.48
N ILE A 887 33.75 13.49 0.30
CA ILE A 887 32.30 13.68 0.37
C ILE A 887 31.67 12.64 1.30
N VAL A 888 30.97 13.11 2.32
CA VAL A 888 30.12 12.27 3.18
C VAL A 888 28.78 11.99 2.49
N LEU A 889 28.16 13.02 1.92
CA LEU A 889 26.85 12.94 1.29
C LEU A 889 26.66 14.04 0.24
N ALA A 890 26.08 13.72 -0.91
CA ALA A 890 25.58 14.71 -1.85
C ALA A 890 24.06 14.86 -1.69
N ARG A 891 23.58 16.10 -1.58
CA ARG A 891 22.18 16.45 -1.37
C ARG A 891 21.67 17.30 -2.54
N ILE A 892 20.47 17.00 -3.00
CA ILE A 892 19.83 17.63 -4.16
C ILE A 892 18.66 18.47 -3.66
N PHE A 893 18.60 19.72 -4.08
CA PHE A 893 17.61 20.70 -3.65
C PHE A 893 16.82 21.27 -4.83
N ASP A 894 15.50 21.41 -4.64
CA ASP A 894 14.61 22.25 -5.44
C ASP A 894 14.28 23.51 -4.63
N GLY A 895 14.80 24.66 -5.06
CA GLY A 895 14.78 25.88 -4.26
C GLY A 895 15.52 25.70 -2.93
N ASN A 896 14.77 25.75 -1.81
CA ASN A 896 15.29 25.53 -0.44
C ASN A 896 14.93 24.14 0.11
N THR A 897 14.14 23.34 -0.62
CA THR A 897 13.65 22.03 -0.19
C THR A 897 14.59 20.94 -0.68
N GLU A 898 15.02 20.05 0.21
CA GLU A 898 15.80 18.87 -0.17
C GLU A 898 14.87 17.84 -0.84
N VAL A 899 15.20 17.39 -2.04
CA VAL A 899 14.39 16.45 -2.84
C VAL A 899 15.04 15.09 -2.98
N GLY A 900 16.34 14.96 -2.71
CA GLY A 900 17.03 13.67 -2.71
C GLY A 900 18.48 13.74 -2.28
N GLN A 901 19.11 12.57 -2.20
CA GLN A 901 20.49 12.41 -1.74
C GLN A 901 21.22 11.36 -2.58
N ALA A 902 22.55 11.39 -2.60
CA ALA A 902 23.41 10.39 -3.22
C ALA A 902 24.69 10.20 -2.39
N THR A 903 25.17 8.96 -2.29
CA THR A 903 26.40 8.63 -1.57
C THR A 903 27.41 8.02 -2.53
N PHE A 904 28.66 8.49 -2.47
CA PHE A 904 29.78 7.88 -3.18
C PHE A 904 30.37 6.78 -2.30
N THR A 905 30.19 5.51 -2.69
CA THR A 905 30.65 4.36 -1.90
C THR A 905 31.97 3.80 -2.41
N GLY A 906 32.87 3.47 -1.49
CA GLY A 906 34.19 2.90 -1.81
C GLY A 906 35.01 3.87 -2.66
N GLY A 907 35.75 3.38 -3.66
CA GLY A 907 36.50 4.21 -4.62
C GLY A 907 35.69 4.69 -5.83
N SER A 908 34.35 4.58 -5.82
CA SER A 908 33.53 4.95 -6.97
C SER A 908 33.54 6.46 -7.21
N THR A 909 33.76 6.84 -8.46
CA THR A 909 33.61 8.23 -8.93
C THR A 909 32.18 8.55 -9.35
N LYS A 910 31.25 7.59 -9.27
CA LYS A 910 29.82 7.79 -9.57
C LYS A 910 28.95 7.46 -8.37
N ALA A 911 27.89 8.25 -8.19
CA ALA A 911 26.85 8.03 -7.20
C ALA A 911 25.47 8.19 -7.85
N THR A 912 24.57 7.27 -7.51
CA THR A 912 23.17 7.34 -7.94
C THR A 912 22.34 8.01 -6.85
N SER A 913 21.50 8.97 -7.21
CA SER A 913 20.61 9.62 -6.25
C SER A 913 19.38 8.79 -5.92
N THR A 914 18.90 8.90 -4.69
CA THR A 914 17.55 8.55 -4.27
C THR A 914 16.74 9.83 -4.11
N LEU A 915 15.82 10.10 -5.04
CA LEU A 915 14.85 11.19 -4.89
C LEU A 915 13.71 10.71 -3.99
N SER A 916 13.48 11.43 -2.88
CA SER A 916 12.43 11.12 -1.89
C SER A 916 11.02 11.40 -2.42
N THR A 917 10.92 12.32 -3.39
CA THR A 917 9.73 12.60 -4.19
C THR A 917 10.16 12.89 -5.62
N PRO A 918 9.49 12.35 -6.66
CA PRO A 918 9.77 12.73 -8.04
C PRO A 918 9.67 14.25 -8.21
N VAL A 919 10.62 14.85 -8.92
CA VAL A 919 10.60 16.29 -9.20
C VAL A 919 9.88 16.51 -10.53
N ARG A 920 8.73 17.16 -10.50
CA ARG A 920 7.97 17.50 -11.71
C ARG A 920 8.71 18.54 -12.54
N LEU A 921 9.07 18.16 -13.77
CA LEU A 921 9.52 19.05 -14.83
C LEU A 921 8.31 19.34 -15.73
N VAL A 922 7.83 20.58 -15.69
CA VAL A 922 6.73 21.00 -16.58
C VAL A 922 7.28 21.16 -18.00
N ARG A 923 6.54 20.68 -18.99
CA ARG A 923 6.92 20.76 -20.40
C ARG A 923 7.30 22.18 -20.80
N ASP A 924 8.36 22.27 -21.60
CA ASP A 924 8.92 23.49 -22.18
C ASP A 924 9.31 24.58 -21.16
N THR A 925 9.40 24.21 -19.87
CA THR A 925 9.77 25.10 -18.77
C THR A 925 11.09 24.65 -18.15
N ASP A 926 11.96 25.61 -17.84
CA ASP A 926 13.22 25.34 -17.17
C ASP A 926 13.01 25.13 -15.67
N LYS A 927 13.66 24.10 -15.10
CA LYS A 927 13.70 23.83 -13.66
C LYS A 927 15.14 23.72 -13.18
N VAL A 928 15.49 24.44 -12.13
CA VAL A 928 16.86 24.45 -11.59
C VAL A 928 16.95 23.62 -10.31
N LEU A 929 17.84 22.63 -10.30
CA LEU A 929 18.19 21.86 -9.10
C LEU A 929 19.60 22.19 -8.63
N LYS A 930 19.78 22.32 -7.32
CA LYS A 930 21.08 22.63 -6.69
C LYS A 930 21.66 21.40 -6.01
N VAL A 931 22.96 21.19 -6.16
CA VAL A 931 23.71 20.14 -5.47
C VAL A 931 24.53 20.78 -4.34
N LYS A 932 24.32 20.27 -3.13
CA LYS A 932 25.08 20.63 -1.93
C LYS A 932 25.79 19.40 -1.38
N LEU A 933 27.01 19.57 -0.87
CA LEU A 933 27.81 18.48 -0.33
C LEU A 933 27.99 18.62 1.18
N ASP A 934 27.95 17.47 1.86
CA ASP A 934 28.52 17.31 3.18
C ASP A 934 29.97 16.85 2.98
N LEU A 935 30.93 17.68 3.38
CA LEU A 935 32.34 17.45 3.10
C LEU A 935 32.99 16.56 4.18
N GLY A 936 33.87 15.67 3.75
CA GLY A 936 34.70 14.84 4.64
C GLY A 936 35.64 15.67 5.51
N SER A 937 36.14 15.07 6.59
CA SER A 937 37.13 15.70 7.46
C SER A 937 38.55 15.58 6.90
N ILE A 938 39.38 16.60 7.14
CA ILE A 938 40.82 16.58 6.83
C ILE A 938 41.58 16.47 8.16
N SER A 939 42.28 15.36 8.37
CA SER A 939 43.12 15.13 9.56
C SER A 939 44.10 13.99 9.33
N ASN A 940 45.03 13.78 10.26
CA ASN A 940 45.90 12.60 10.30
C ASN A 940 45.17 11.27 10.54
N SER A 941 43.89 11.32 10.95
CA SER A 941 43.04 10.16 11.23
C SER A 941 41.91 9.97 10.20
N SER A 942 41.92 10.76 9.12
CA SER A 942 40.92 10.72 8.05
C SER A 942 41.53 10.19 6.75
N ALA A 943 40.68 9.74 5.83
CA ALA A 943 41.12 9.27 4.51
C ALA A 943 41.76 10.40 3.67
N VAL A 944 41.32 11.64 3.88
CA VAL A 944 41.93 12.84 3.29
C VAL A 944 42.83 13.51 4.33
N THR A 945 44.13 13.58 4.04
CA THR A 945 45.15 14.13 4.96
C THR A 945 45.71 15.48 4.51
N VAL A 946 45.35 15.95 3.32
CA VAL A 946 45.87 17.19 2.73
C VAL A 946 44.72 18.13 2.36
N SER A 947 44.93 19.44 2.50
CA SER A 947 43.98 20.45 2.03
C SER A 947 44.20 20.81 0.55
N GLY A 948 43.24 21.53 -0.01
CA GLY A 948 43.33 22.09 -1.36
C GLY A 948 42.70 21.24 -2.45
N HIS A 949 42.01 20.14 -2.12
CA HIS A 949 41.25 19.35 -3.10
C HIS A 949 40.17 20.21 -3.77
N LEU A 950 40.05 20.12 -5.11
CA LEU A 950 38.94 20.73 -5.84
C LEU A 950 37.89 19.66 -6.11
N VAL A 951 36.81 19.71 -5.34
CA VAL A 951 35.72 18.74 -5.38
C VAL A 951 34.69 19.18 -6.43
N ASN A 952 34.65 18.46 -7.55
CA ASN A 952 33.68 18.65 -8.64
C ASN A 952 32.67 17.51 -8.62
N VAL A 953 31.39 17.86 -8.55
CA VAL A 953 30.29 16.89 -8.65
C VAL A 953 29.45 17.32 -9.84
N ASP A 954 29.52 16.52 -10.91
CA ASP A 954 28.89 16.78 -12.19
C ASP A 954 27.68 15.87 -12.39
N ILE A 955 26.74 16.26 -13.25
CA ILE A 955 25.66 15.35 -13.67
C ILE A 955 26.11 14.56 -14.88
N ASP A 956 26.02 13.24 -14.78
CA ASP A 956 26.26 12.36 -15.90
C ASP A 956 25.04 12.30 -16.82
N THR A 957 25.21 12.88 -18.01
CA THR A 957 24.23 12.82 -19.10
C THR A 957 24.64 11.89 -20.24
N ASN A 958 25.80 11.21 -20.13
CA ASN A 958 26.29 10.23 -21.11
C ASN A 958 25.86 8.79 -20.76
N ASP A 959 25.47 8.56 -19.50
CA ASP A 959 24.85 7.29 -19.10
C ASP A 959 23.39 7.23 -19.59
N THR A 960 23.17 6.49 -20.69
CA THR A 960 21.84 6.26 -21.29
C THR A 960 20.88 5.49 -20.38
N ALA A 961 21.34 4.98 -19.24
CA ALA A 961 20.51 4.44 -18.19
C ALA A 961 20.54 5.28 -16.90
N GLY A 962 21.41 6.29 -16.78
CA GLY A 962 21.76 6.97 -15.53
C GLY A 962 20.73 7.98 -15.04
N THR A 963 20.77 9.17 -15.63
CA THR A 963 19.88 10.27 -15.26
C THR A 963 18.58 10.17 -16.06
N TYR A 964 17.43 10.05 -15.37
CA TYR A 964 16.15 9.81 -16.05
C TYR A 964 14.93 10.28 -15.27
N GLY A 965 13.84 10.50 -16.01
CA GLY A 965 12.50 10.67 -15.49
C GLY A 965 11.48 9.83 -16.26
N THR A 966 10.22 9.93 -15.86
CA THR A 966 9.09 9.28 -16.54
C THR A 966 8.16 10.36 -17.07
N GLY A 967 7.82 10.30 -18.35
CA GLY A 967 6.84 11.20 -18.94
C GLY A 967 5.46 11.00 -18.29
N VAL A 968 4.80 12.08 -17.92
CA VAL A 968 3.57 12.05 -17.12
C VAL A 968 2.37 11.65 -17.97
N GLY A 969 2.27 12.18 -19.20
CA GLY A 969 1.23 11.79 -20.15
C GLY A 969 1.54 10.49 -20.88
N SER A 970 2.83 10.21 -21.10
CA SER A 970 3.31 9.09 -21.90
C SER A 970 3.63 7.81 -21.13
N GLY A 971 3.95 7.92 -19.84
CA GLY A 971 4.46 6.81 -19.02
C GLY A 971 5.81 6.27 -19.48
N VAL A 972 6.49 6.93 -20.43
CA VAL A 972 7.75 6.48 -21.01
C VAL A 972 8.92 6.96 -20.17
N ARG A 973 9.89 6.07 -19.95
CA ARG A 973 11.18 6.44 -19.36
C ARG A 973 11.96 7.34 -20.31
N VAL A 974 12.23 8.56 -19.87
CA VAL A 974 12.98 9.57 -20.61
C VAL A 974 14.36 9.71 -19.98
N ASN A 975 15.39 9.33 -20.73
CA ASN A 975 16.77 9.54 -20.31
C ASN A 975 17.20 10.97 -20.65
N SER A 976 18.09 11.54 -19.83
CA SER A 976 18.76 12.77 -20.21
C SER A 976 19.59 12.55 -21.47
N THR A 977 19.50 13.45 -22.45
CA THR A 977 20.34 13.40 -23.65
C THR A 977 21.57 14.29 -23.51
N GLY A 978 22.77 13.73 -23.67
CA GLY A 978 24.04 14.45 -23.69
C GLY A 978 25.21 13.52 -24.04
N SER A 979 26.33 14.07 -24.55
CA SER A 979 27.52 13.28 -24.93
C SER A 979 28.65 13.32 -23.90
N THR A 980 28.55 14.21 -22.90
CA THR A 980 29.55 14.44 -21.85
C THR A 980 28.86 14.81 -20.55
N SER A 981 29.52 14.65 -19.39
CA SER A 981 29.00 15.13 -18.11
C SER A 981 28.99 16.67 -18.07
N ILE A 982 28.01 17.24 -17.37
CA ILE A 982 27.87 18.69 -17.27
C ILE A 982 28.78 19.21 -16.16
N ALA A 983 29.86 19.87 -16.57
CA ALA A 983 30.89 20.39 -15.67
C ALA A 983 30.35 21.41 -14.66
N SER A 984 30.65 21.18 -13.38
CA SER A 984 30.46 22.10 -12.27
C SER A 984 31.69 22.99 -12.06
N THR A 985 31.50 24.14 -11.42
CA THR A 985 32.63 24.98 -10.95
C THR A 985 33.38 24.37 -9.77
N GLY A 986 32.75 23.44 -9.05
CA GLY A 986 33.32 22.76 -7.89
C GLY A 986 33.50 23.66 -6.66
N VAL A 987 33.98 23.06 -5.57
CA VAL A 987 34.39 23.75 -4.34
C VAL A 987 35.79 23.31 -3.95
N ARG A 988 36.65 24.25 -3.55
CA ARG A 988 37.98 23.90 -3.01
C ARG A 988 37.92 23.75 -1.50
N VAL A 989 38.38 22.61 -1.00
CA VAL A 989 38.21 22.22 0.40
C VAL A 989 39.51 22.38 1.16
N PHE A 990 39.45 23.05 2.31
CA PHE A 990 40.55 23.20 3.25
C PHE A 990 40.10 22.78 4.64
N LYS A 991 41.00 22.32 5.51
CA LYS A 991 40.63 22.04 6.90
C LYS A 991 40.07 23.29 7.61
N SER A 992 40.74 24.42 7.45
CA SER A 992 40.35 25.75 7.92
C SER A 992 40.89 26.78 6.93
N TYR A 993 40.31 27.97 6.90
CA TYR A 993 40.79 29.05 6.04
C TYR A 993 40.67 30.41 6.75
N PRO A 994 41.59 31.36 6.49
CA PRO A 994 41.50 32.70 7.06
C PRO A 994 40.39 33.47 6.36
N THR A 995 39.67 34.32 7.09
CA THR A 995 38.78 35.36 6.55
C THR A 995 39.37 36.72 6.90
N LEU A 996 39.60 37.55 5.90
CA LEU A 996 40.19 38.88 6.08
C LEU A 996 39.09 39.94 5.96
N ALA A 997 39.06 40.85 6.92
CA ALA A 997 38.15 41.98 6.93
C ALA A 997 38.91 43.27 7.25
N GLN A 998 38.56 44.35 6.56
CA GLN A 998 39.08 45.68 6.89
C GLN A 998 38.32 46.24 8.09
N ASP A 999 39.04 46.88 9.00
CA ASP A 999 38.44 47.65 10.08
C ASP A 999 38.53 49.16 9.79
N THR A 1000 37.61 49.91 10.38
CA THR A 1000 37.45 51.34 10.15
C THR A 1000 38.57 52.15 10.81
N LEU A 1001 39.03 53.19 10.10
CA LEU A 1001 39.99 54.18 10.62
C LEU A 1001 39.24 55.49 10.85
N THR A 1002 39.29 56.03 12.07
CA THR A 1002 38.87 57.40 12.35
C THR A 1002 39.97 58.36 11.94
N ALA A 1003 39.68 59.31 11.05
CA ALA A 1003 40.68 60.21 10.47
C ALA A 1003 41.30 61.15 11.52
N THR A 1004 42.50 60.81 11.98
CA THR A 1004 43.44 61.74 12.64
C THR A 1004 44.57 62.00 11.66
N GLY A 1005 45.05 63.24 11.53
CA GLY A 1005 46.00 63.65 10.48
C GLY A 1005 47.19 62.70 10.23
N LEU A 1006 47.74 62.74 9.01
CA LEU A 1006 48.87 61.88 8.62
C LEU A 1006 50.16 62.32 9.32
N SER A 1007 50.77 61.43 10.08
CA SER A 1007 52.05 61.59 10.79
C SER A 1007 52.85 60.29 10.72
N ALA A 1008 54.12 60.33 11.13
CA ALA A 1008 55.00 59.15 11.22
C ALA A 1008 54.52 58.06 12.20
N THR A 1009 53.40 58.27 12.91
CA THR A 1009 52.80 57.26 13.79
C THR A 1009 51.33 56.94 13.43
N SER A 1010 50.80 57.54 12.36
CA SER A 1010 49.39 57.37 11.99
C SER A 1010 49.15 56.01 11.33
N PRO A 1011 48.07 55.28 11.69
CA PRO A 1011 47.73 54.02 11.06
C PRO A 1011 47.31 54.23 9.59
N LEU A 1012 47.94 53.48 8.68
CA LEU A 1012 47.69 53.56 7.24
C LEU A 1012 46.63 52.57 6.76
N LEU A 1013 46.46 51.46 7.48
CA LEU A 1013 45.44 50.44 7.24
C LEU A 1013 45.24 49.63 8.52
N ARG A 1014 43.99 49.37 8.90
CA ARG A 1014 43.63 48.36 9.90
C ARG A 1014 42.86 47.24 9.25
N PHE A 1015 43.23 46.02 9.55
CA PHE A 1015 42.51 44.83 9.11
C PHE A 1015 42.59 43.74 10.18
N LYS A 1016 41.73 42.75 10.05
CA LYS A 1016 41.69 41.59 10.93
C LYS A 1016 41.66 40.31 10.12
N VAL A 1017 42.24 39.27 10.69
CA VAL A 1017 42.25 37.91 10.15
C VAL A 1017 41.52 37.02 11.15
N THR A 1018 40.47 36.37 10.70
CA THR A 1018 39.69 35.40 11.51
C THR A 1018 39.93 34.00 10.97
N ALA A 1019 40.32 33.05 11.83
CA ALA A 1019 40.37 31.64 11.44
C ALA A 1019 38.98 31.01 11.51
N ASP A 1020 38.67 30.10 10.59
CA ASP A 1020 37.46 29.29 10.71
C ASP A 1020 37.47 28.46 12.01
N ALA A 1021 36.28 28.18 12.57
CA ALA A 1021 36.14 27.42 13.81
C ALA A 1021 36.65 25.96 13.70
N LYS A 1022 36.80 25.43 12.48
CA LYS A 1022 37.25 24.06 12.20
C LYS A 1022 38.76 23.86 12.42
N GLY A 1023 39.55 24.92 12.56
CA GLY A 1023 40.96 24.81 12.90
C GLY A 1023 41.74 26.13 12.87
N PRO A 1024 42.93 26.19 13.49
CA PRO A 1024 43.80 27.36 13.40
C PRO A 1024 44.37 27.53 11.99
N VAL A 1025 44.73 28.76 11.62
CA VAL A 1025 45.40 29.07 10.35
C VAL A 1025 46.73 29.79 10.59
N ASN A 1026 47.75 29.45 9.81
CA ASN A 1026 49.05 30.10 9.88
C ASN A 1026 49.24 31.08 8.72
N ILE A 1027 49.90 32.21 8.95
CA ILE A 1027 50.21 33.24 7.95
C ILE A 1027 51.73 33.40 7.85
N ALA A 1028 52.27 33.35 6.63
CA ALA A 1028 53.71 33.51 6.37
C ALA A 1028 54.06 34.79 5.61
N LYS A 1029 53.09 35.41 4.91
CA LYS A 1029 53.35 36.62 4.12
C LYS A 1029 52.10 37.45 3.91
N PHE A 1030 52.24 38.76 4.06
CA PHE A 1030 51.29 39.76 3.56
C PHE A 1030 51.94 40.62 2.48
N THR A 1031 51.15 41.07 1.50
CA THR A 1031 51.63 41.98 0.46
C THR A 1031 50.78 43.24 0.43
N LEU A 1032 51.43 44.39 0.52
CA LEU A 1032 50.81 45.71 0.45
C LEU A 1032 51.10 46.35 -0.90
N SER A 1033 50.20 47.20 -1.39
CA SER A 1033 50.57 48.24 -2.36
C SER A 1033 50.18 49.61 -1.88
N MET A 1034 51.01 50.59 -2.18
CA MET A 1034 50.77 51.97 -1.78
C MET A 1034 50.72 52.89 -2.99
N ALA A 1035 49.68 53.71 -3.08
CA ALA A 1035 49.59 54.81 -4.05
C ALA A 1035 49.57 56.14 -3.31
N THR A 1036 50.48 57.04 -3.66
CA THR A 1036 50.61 58.36 -3.02
C THR A 1036 50.53 59.50 -4.05
N SER A 1037 50.05 60.68 -3.64
CA SER A 1037 50.28 61.94 -4.37
C SER A 1037 50.73 63.03 -3.42
N SER A 1038 51.78 63.77 -3.81
CA SER A 1038 52.36 64.88 -3.05
C SER A 1038 52.78 64.54 -1.61
N VAL A 1039 53.04 63.25 -1.33
CA VAL A 1039 53.53 62.72 -0.05
C VAL A 1039 54.39 61.47 -0.28
N VAL A 1040 55.48 61.37 0.48
CA VAL A 1040 56.38 60.21 0.55
C VAL A 1040 56.23 59.57 1.93
N VAL A 1041 56.08 58.25 1.98
CA VAL A 1041 55.84 57.48 3.21
C VAL A 1041 56.91 56.40 3.33
N GLY A 1042 57.90 56.56 4.20
CA GLY A 1042 59.03 55.65 4.32
C GLY A 1042 58.96 54.73 5.55
N GLY A 1043 59.71 53.64 5.49
CA GLY A 1043 59.86 52.64 6.54
C GLY A 1043 58.52 52.04 7.01
N VAL A 1044 57.88 51.29 6.12
CA VAL A 1044 56.57 50.65 6.29
C VAL A 1044 56.70 49.27 6.94
N ASN A 1045 55.78 48.93 7.84
CA ASN A 1045 55.68 47.61 8.48
C ASN A 1045 54.23 47.30 8.91
N ILE A 1046 53.99 46.04 9.28
CA ILE A 1046 52.72 45.58 9.87
C ILE A 1046 52.97 45.26 11.34
N PHE A 1047 52.03 45.65 12.20
CA PHE A 1047 52.01 45.34 13.62
C PHE A 1047 50.80 44.46 13.91
N ALA A 1048 50.99 43.36 14.63
CA ALA A 1048 49.96 42.40 14.98
C ALA A 1048 49.61 42.44 16.47
N PHE A 1049 48.33 42.30 16.78
CA PHE A 1049 47.75 42.39 18.13
C PHE A 1049 46.71 41.30 18.34
N ASN A 1050 46.61 40.81 19.58
CA ASN A 1050 45.58 39.85 19.96
C ASN A 1050 44.21 40.52 20.21
N ASN A 1051 44.18 41.84 20.40
CA ASN A 1051 42.98 42.61 20.75
C ASN A 1051 42.64 43.68 19.70
N SER A 1052 41.37 44.10 19.67
CA SER A 1052 40.81 45.05 18.70
C SER A 1052 41.20 46.51 18.90
N ASP A 1053 41.98 46.83 19.94
CA ASP A 1053 42.43 48.20 20.22
C ASP A 1053 43.78 48.55 19.54
N TYR A 1054 44.40 47.59 18.84
CA TYR A 1054 45.66 47.74 18.10
C TYR A 1054 46.81 48.33 18.93
N SER A 1055 46.80 48.10 20.24
CA SER A 1055 47.80 48.66 21.15
C SER A 1055 48.03 47.81 22.40
N SER A 1056 46.99 47.27 23.01
CA SER A 1056 47.14 46.30 24.09
C SER A 1056 47.45 44.91 23.53
N SER A 1057 48.29 44.15 24.23
CA SER A 1057 48.64 42.77 23.85
C SER A 1057 49.23 42.64 22.43
N PRO A 1058 50.39 43.27 22.16
CA PRO A 1058 51.12 43.00 20.92
C PRO A 1058 51.46 41.52 20.79
N LEU A 1059 51.45 41.00 19.56
CA LEU A 1059 51.72 39.60 19.28
C LEU A 1059 53.13 39.20 19.76
N SER A 1060 53.21 38.17 20.60
CA SER A 1060 54.48 37.56 21.05
C SER A 1060 55.07 36.62 19.99
N GLY A 1061 56.39 36.48 19.96
CA GLY A 1061 57.09 35.58 19.02
C GLY A 1061 57.54 36.24 17.72
N VAL A 1062 57.19 37.50 17.51
CA VAL A 1062 57.73 38.41 16.48
C VAL A 1062 58.58 39.50 17.15
N ASN A 1063 58.76 40.66 16.51
CA ASN A 1063 59.59 41.75 17.04
C ASN A 1063 58.85 42.60 18.10
N SER A 1064 59.61 43.50 18.74
CA SER A 1064 59.09 44.39 19.79
C SER A 1064 57.84 45.15 19.34
N GLY A 1065 56.83 45.22 20.21
CA GLY A 1065 55.56 45.89 19.93
C GLY A 1065 54.66 45.20 18.89
N GLY A 1066 54.93 43.93 18.53
CA GLY A 1066 54.12 43.16 17.58
C GLY A 1066 54.50 43.38 16.11
N GLN A 1067 55.64 44.02 15.85
CA GLN A 1067 56.14 44.34 14.51
C GLN A 1067 56.57 43.07 13.76
N LEU A 1068 56.12 42.90 12.52
CA LEU A 1068 56.34 41.66 11.77
C LEU A 1068 57.75 41.54 11.20
N MET A 1069 58.30 42.58 10.58
CA MET A 1069 59.68 42.57 10.06
C MET A 1069 60.64 43.25 11.05
N THR A 1070 61.86 42.72 11.20
CA THR A 1070 62.91 43.34 12.04
C THR A 1070 63.34 44.72 11.52
N THR A 1071 63.34 44.88 10.19
CA THR A 1071 63.69 46.13 9.51
C THR A 1071 62.48 46.66 8.77
N ASN A 1072 62.17 47.95 8.96
CA ASN A 1072 61.12 48.62 8.22
C ASN A 1072 61.47 48.71 6.73
N VAL A 1073 60.48 48.54 5.86
CA VAL A 1073 60.70 48.57 4.41
C VAL A 1073 60.61 50.00 3.90
N ASP A 1074 61.71 50.55 3.38
CA ASP A 1074 61.70 51.89 2.79
C ASP A 1074 61.07 51.89 1.38
N THR A 1075 60.18 52.83 1.13
CA THR A 1075 59.49 52.97 -0.17
C THR A 1075 60.14 54.03 -1.06
N ALA A 1076 61.17 54.73 -0.61
CA ALA A 1076 61.82 55.83 -1.33
C ALA A 1076 62.36 55.44 -2.73
N ASN A 1077 62.57 54.14 -2.99
CA ASN A 1077 63.05 53.61 -4.26
C ASN A 1077 61.94 53.26 -5.29
N TYR A 1078 60.66 53.48 -4.98
CA TYR A 1078 59.54 53.05 -5.82
C TYR A 1078 58.62 54.23 -6.18
N VAL A 1079 58.97 54.95 -7.24
CA VAL A 1079 58.31 56.19 -7.68
C VAL A 1079 56.92 56.02 -8.33
N SER A 1080 56.44 54.78 -8.51
CA SER A 1080 55.07 54.52 -8.96
C SER A 1080 54.55 53.17 -8.44
N SER A 1081 53.75 53.19 -7.38
CA SER A 1081 53.04 52.03 -6.79
C SER A 1081 53.92 50.85 -6.31
N PRO A 1082 54.77 51.02 -5.27
CA PRO A 1082 55.49 49.91 -4.66
C PRO A 1082 54.56 48.77 -4.24
N THR A 1083 54.99 47.53 -4.50
CA THR A 1083 54.45 46.32 -3.87
C THR A 1083 55.41 45.89 -2.77
N ILE A 1084 54.94 45.84 -1.53
CA ILE A 1084 55.76 45.62 -0.33
C ILE A 1084 55.37 44.26 0.27
N ALA A 1085 56.30 43.32 0.29
CA ALA A 1085 56.14 42.03 0.95
C ALA A 1085 56.58 42.15 2.43
N ILE A 1086 55.73 41.70 3.33
CA ILE A 1086 55.96 41.70 4.78
C ILE A 1086 55.88 40.25 5.26
N TYR A 1087 56.98 39.79 5.86
CA TYR A 1087 57.12 38.46 6.44
C TYR A 1087 57.18 38.58 7.97
N PRO A 1088 56.52 37.70 8.73
CA PRO A 1088 56.79 37.60 10.15
C PRO A 1088 58.24 37.14 10.36
N GLN A 1089 58.96 37.82 11.24
CA GLN A 1089 60.32 37.49 11.63
C GLN A 1089 60.44 37.48 13.14
N THR A 1090 61.27 36.58 13.65
CA THR A 1090 61.73 36.61 15.04
C THR A 1090 62.65 37.82 15.27
N ILE A 1091 62.93 38.15 16.54
CA ILE A 1091 63.85 39.24 16.90
C ILE A 1091 65.28 39.07 16.33
N ALA A 1092 65.66 37.83 15.98
CA ALA A 1092 66.93 37.51 15.33
C ALA A 1092 66.91 37.67 13.79
N GLY A 1093 65.80 38.14 13.21
CA GLY A 1093 65.63 38.34 11.77
C GLY A 1093 65.29 37.07 10.98
N ALA A 1094 65.16 35.92 11.65
CA ALA A 1094 64.75 34.68 10.99
C ALA A 1094 63.24 34.69 10.69
N THR A 1095 62.86 34.33 9.46
CA THR A 1095 61.45 34.20 9.04
C THR A 1095 60.71 33.19 9.92
N THR A 1096 59.49 33.54 10.32
CA THR A 1096 58.57 32.73 11.13
C THR A 1096 57.15 32.83 10.57
N THR A 1097 56.18 32.25 11.27
CA THR A 1097 54.76 32.28 10.88
C THR A 1097 53.91 32.79 12.04
N ILE A 1098 52.75 33.35 11.73
CA ILE A 1098 51.77 33.83 12.70
C ILE A 1098 50.59 32.86 12.71
N GLN A 1099 50.22 32.35 13.87
CA GLN A 1099 49.05 31.49 14.01
C GLN A 1099 47.84 32.26 14.55
N VAL A 1100 46.73 32.20 13.83
CA VAL A 1100 45.42 32.64 14.32
C VAL A 1100 44.68 31.41 14.83
N ALA A 1101 44.33 31.40 16.12
CA ALA A 1101 43.64 30.27 16.75
C ALA A 1101 42.25 30.03 16.12
N ALA A 1102 41.77 28.78 16.14
CA ALA A 1102 40.49 28.39 15.56
C ALA A 1102 39.34 29.27 16.08
N GLY A 1103 38.49 29.77 15.16
CA GLY A 1103 37.36 30.64 15.48
C GLY A 1103 37.73 32.01 16.07
N SER A 1104 39.01 32.32 16.21
CA SER A 1104 39.51 33.56 16.82
C SER A 1104 39.90 34.59 15.77
N THR A 1105 39.96 35.86 16.18
CA THR A 1105 40.32 36.99 15.33
C THR A 1105 41.61 37.63 15.82
N MET A 1106 42.56 37.87 14.92
CA MET A 1106 43.78 38.62 15.17
C MET A 1106 43.75 39.95 14.40
N TYR A 1107 44.32 41.00 14.99
CA TYR A 1107 44.19 42.38 14.51
C TYR A 1107 45.54 42.92 14.02
N PHE A 1108 45.52 43.62 12.89
CA PHE A 1108 46.74 44.08 12.20
C PHE A 1108 46.65 45.56 11.83
N GLU A 1109 47.73 46.29 12.07
CA GLU A 1109 47.86 47.71 11.75
C GLU A 1109 49.11 47.97 10.90
N VAL A 1110 48.92 48.65 9.76
CA VAL A 1110 50.03 49.11 8.92
C VAL A 1110 50.49 50.47 9.39
N ARG A 1111 51.79 50.63 9.68
CA ARG A 1111 52.41 51.90 10.04
C ARG A 1111 53.58 52.23 9.12
N ALA A 1112 53.89 53.51 9.01
CA ALA A 1112 55.15 54.01 8.47
C ALA A 1112 55.99 54.62 9.59
N SER A 1113 57.26 54.88 9.34
CA SER A 1113 58.16 55.54 10.30
C SER A 1113 58.61 56.92 9.84
N THR A 1114 58.43 57.27 8.57
CA THR A 1114 58.63 58.63 8.05
C THR A 1114 57.48 59.04 7.12
N VAL A 1115 57.05 60.30 7.22
CA VAL A 1115 56.07 60.91 6.31
C VAL A 1115 56.59 62.29 5.92
N THR A 1116 56.79 62.51 4.62
CA THR A 1116 57.27 63.79 4.08
C THR A 1116 56.27 64.31 3.07
N THR A 1117 55.67 65.48 3.32
CA THR A 1117 54.67 66.11 2.44
C THR A 1117 55.30 67.20 1.58
N SER A 1118 54.99 67.25 0.28
CA SER A 1118 55.47 68.30 -0.64
C SER A 1118 54.38 69.28 -1.10
N GLY A 1119 53.14 69.16 -0.61
CA GLY A 1119 52.02 70.06 -0.93
C GLY A 1119 50.94 70.15 0.17
N THR A 1120 50.01 71.09 0.04
CA THR A 1120 48.89 71.33 1.00
C THR A 1120 47.71 70.36 0.87
N SER A 1121 47.65 69.63 -0.25
CA SER A 1121 46.77 68.48 -0.49
C SER A 1121 47.62 67.26 -0.85
N TYR A 1122 47.33 66.13 -0.22
CA TYR A 1122 48.00 64.85 -0.45
C TYR A 1122 47.00 63.70 -0.34
N ASN A 1123 47.31 62.57 -1.00
CA ASN A 1123 46.61 61.32 -0.74
C ASN A 1123 47.57 60.14 -0.51
N VAL A 1124 47.18 59.22 0.38
CA VAL A 1124 47.82 57.92 0.58
C VAL A 1124 46.74 56.85 0.53
N VAL A 1125 46.93 55.85 -0.33
CA VAL A 1125 46.07 54.68 -0.43
C VAL A 1125 46.90 53.44 -0.18
N THR A 1126 46.72 52.82 0.98
CA THR A 1126 47.34 51.53 1.32
C THR A 1126 46.35 50.43 1.02
N THR A 1127 46.75 49.45 0.21
CA THR A 1127 45.91 48.33 -0.21
C THR A 1127 46.58 47.03 0.22
N LEU A 1128 45.87 46.20 0.99
CA LEU A 1128 46.27 44.81 1.19
C LEU A 1128 45.91 44.01 -0.07
N LYS A 1129 46.91 43.41 -0.70
CA LYS A 1129 46.75 42.65 -1.94
C LYS A 1129 46.34 41.22 -1.62
N GLY A 1130 45.26 40.77 -2.26
CA GLY A 1130 44.91 39.36 -2.38
C GLY A 1130 45.31 38.81 -3.75
N ASP A 1131 45.37 37.49 -3.85
CA ASP A 1131 45.64 36.80 -5.10
C ASP A 1131 44.42 36.79 -6.02
N THR A 1132 44.67 36.70 -7.33
CA THR A 1132 43.64 36.77 -8.37
C THR A 1132 43.19 35.40 -8.88
N ALA A 1133 43.88 34.34 -8.47
CA ALA A 1133 43.57 32.94 -8.76
C ALA A 1133 44.25 32.04 -7.73
N TYR A 1134 43.90 30.76 -7.75
CA TYR A 1134 44.60 29.69 -7.03
C TYR A 1134 45.94 29.35 -7.71
N PRO A 1135 46.99 28.88 -7.01
CA PRO A 1135 48.26 28.58 -7.67
C PRO A 1135 48.13 27.36 -8.56
N LEU A 1136 48.83 27.40 -9.70
CA LEU A 1136 49.03 26.22 -10.54
C LEU A 1136 50.04 25.30 -9.86
N VAL A 1137 49.57 24.55 -8.87
CA VAL A 1137 50.28 23.42 -8.30
C VAL A 1137 50.01 22.20 -9.19
N ASN A 1138 51.01 21.35 -9.42
CA ASN A 1138 50.86 20.19 -10.32
C ASN A 1138 49.83 19.19 -9.75
N ASN A 1139 49.33 18.27 -10.58
CA ASN A 1139 48.27 17.34 -10.19
C ASN A 1139 48.64 16.36 -9.05
N THR A 1140 49.89 16.40 -8.58
CA THR A 1140 50.44 15.55 -7.52
C THR A 1140 50.43 16.27 -6.16
N TYR A 1141 50.46 17.61 -6.15
CA TYR A 1141 50.48 18.42 -4.94
C TYR A 1141 49.38 19.47 -5.01
N PHE A 1142 48.43 19.45 -4.07
CA PHE A 1142 47.35 20.43 -4.02
C PHE A 1142 47.72 21.69 -3.24
N MET A 1143 48.77 21.63 -2.41
CA MET A 1143 49.40 22.71 -1.64
C MET A 1143 50.87 22.91 -2.09
N GLY A 1144 51.51 23.99 -1.65
CA GLY A 1144 52.92 24.28 -1.91
C GLY A 1144 53.72 24.60 -0.65
N THR A 1145 54.96 25.06 -0.83
CA THR A 1145 55.86 25.54 0.24
C THR A 1145 56.05 27.06 0.16
N VAL A 1146 56.52 27.69 1.24
CA VAL A 1146 56.86 29.14 1.25
C VAL A 1146 58.33 29.37 0.87
N ALA A 1147 59.24 28.48 1.28
CA ALA A 1147 60.66 28.56 0.95
C ALA A 1147 61.11 27.34 0.13
N SER A 1148 62.06 27.53 -0.80
CA SER A 1148 62.72 26.42 -1.50
C SER A 1148 63.93 25.93 -0.71
N THR A 1149 63.91 24.69 -0.25
CA THR A 1149 65.15 23.98 0.13
C THR A 1149 65.92 23.63 -1.15
N SER A 1150 67.19 24.04 -1.21
CA SER A 1150 68.13 23.67 -2.28
C SER A 1150 68.30 22.15 -2.34
N GLY A 1151 67.52 21.47 -3.19
CA GLY A 1151 67.63 20.02 -3.39
C GLY A 1151 66.37 19.30 -3.87
N LEU A 1152 65.16 19.88 -3.75
CA LEU A 1152 63.90 19.23 -4.13
C LEU A 1152 63.18 20.01 -5.23
N ALA A 1153 63.68 19.93 -6.47
CA ALA A 1153 63.19 20.67 -7.64
C ALA A 1153 61.75 20.33 -8.08
N THR A 1154 61.03 19.45 -7.37
CA THR A 1154 59.71 18.92 -7.77
C THR A 1154 58.54 19.42 -6.92
N THR A 1155 58.77 20.20 -5.85
CA THR A 1155 57.70 20.77 -5.01
C THR A 1155 57.36 22.22 -5.41
N PRO A 1156 56.07 22.62 -5.46
CA PRO A 1156 55.70 23.98 -5.86
C PRO A 1156 56.09 25.02 -4.80
N ASN A 1157 57.11 25.84 -5.08
CA ASN A 1157 57.44 27.02 -4.27
C ASN A 1157 56.46 28.16 -4.61
N LEU A 1158 55.64 28.57 -3.62
CA LEU A 1158 54.63 29.60 -3.80
C LEU A 1158 55.19 31.02 -3.77
N ASP A 1159 56.39 31.25 -3.22
CA ASP A 1159 57.02 32.57 -3.14
C ASP A 1159 58.08 32.82 -4.23
N GLY A 1160 58.30 31.86 -5.14
CA GLY A 1160 59.26 31.96 -6.25
C GLY A 1160 58.84 32.93 -7.36
N GLY A 1161 59.82 33.47 -8.12
CA GLY A 1161 59.63 34.53 -9.12
C GLY A 1161 58.62 34.25 -10.24
N SER A 1162 58.32 32.98 -10.53
CA SER A 1162 57.33 32.53 -11.53
C SER A 1162 55.87 32.79 -11.11
N ASN A 1163 55.60 33.02 -9.82
CA ASN A 1163 54.26 33.20 -9.24
C ASN A 1163 53.97 34.64 -8.77
N SER A 1164 54.69 35.63 -9.29
CA SER A 1164 54.69 37.02 -8.81
C SER A 1164 53.32 37.74 -8.86
N ALA A 1165 52.31 37.21 -9.57
CA ALA A 1165 50.93 37.69 -9.54
C ALA A 1165 49.99 36.94 -8.57
N LEU A 1166 50.45 35.81 -8.00
CA LEU A 1166 49.70 34.85 -7.19
C LEU A 1166 50.33 34.62 -5.81
N ASN A 1167 51.37 35.35 -5.40
CA ASN A 1167 52.08 35.14 -4.12
C ASN A 1167 51.86 36.29 -3.11
N ARG A 1168 50.67 36.89 -3.08
CA ARG A 1168 50.38 38.12 -2.33
C ARG A 1168 49.99 37.84 -0.88
N LEU A 1169 49.30 36.73 -0.62
CA LEU A 1169 48.99 36.25 0.73
C LEU A 1169 49.37 34.76 0.80
N LEU A 1170 50.30 34.43 1.71
CA LEU A 1170 50.69 33.03 1.95
C LEU A 1170 50.18 32.59 3.31
N TRP A 1171 49.35 31.55 3.31
CA TRP A 1171 48.70 31.03 4.51
C TRP A 1171 48.61 29.51 4.48
N SER A 1172 48.40 28.91 5.64
CA SER A 1172 48.24 27.47 5.80
C SER A 1172 46.97 27.12 6.59
N PRO A 1173 46.22 26.09 6.18
CA PRO A 1173 45.07 25.55 6.89
C PRO A 1173 45.43 24.63 8.07
N ASN A 1174 46.71 24.34 8.29
CA ASN A 1174 47.21 23.35 9.26
C ASN A 1174 46.54 21.98 9.08
N SER A 1175 46.63 21.41 7.86
CA SER A 1175 45.89 20.22 7.41
C SER A 1175 46.00 19.06 8.40
N THR A 1176 47.19 18.77 8.92
CA THR A 1176 47.42 17.73 9.93
C THR A 1176 47.97 18.30 11.21
N THR A 1177 49.08 19.04 11.12
CA THR A 1177 49.83 19.65 12.24
C THR A 1177 50.19 21.10 11.90
N THR A 1178 50.90 21.79 12.78
CA THR A 1178 51.40 23.15 12.52
C THR A 1178 52.60 23.10 11.57
N PRO A 1179 52.51 23.68 10.36
CA PRO A 1179 53.56 23.57 9.35
C PRO A 1179 54.66 24.60 9.55
N THR A 1180 55.85 24.20 9.16
CA THR A 1180 56.99 25.07 8.89
C THR A 1180 56.91 25.62 7.46
N VAL A 1181 57.69 26.65 7.15
CA VAL A 1181 57.73 27.27 5.80
C VAL A 1181 58.18 26.32 4.68
N ASN A 1182 58.73 25.16 5.03
CA ASN A 1182 59.21 24.14 4.08
C ASN A 1182 58.20 23.01 3.84
N ASP A 1183 57.14 22.90 4.66
CA ASP A 1183 56.15 21.84 4.54
C ASP A 1183 55.18 22.11 3.38
N VAL A 1184 54.67 21.06 2.74
CA VAL A 1184 53.69 21.18 1.63
C VAL A 1184 52.28 21.33 2.20
N ASP A 1185 52.04 22.45 2.88
CA ASP A 1185 50.74 22.80 3.48
C ASP A 1185 50.44 24.30 3.38
N TRP A 1186 51.07 24.99 2.41
CA TRP A 1186 50.82 26.40 2.14
C TRP A 1186 49.97 26.59 0.91
N SER A 1187 49.17 27.65 0.95
CA SER A 1187 48.32 28.06 -0.15
C SER A 1187 48.43 29.57 -0.36
N ASN A 1188 48.01 29.97 -1.56
CA ASN A 1188 47.75 31.35 -1.93
C ASN A 1188 46.35 31.40 -2.55
N GLY A 1189 45.71 32.56 -2.61
CA GLY A 1189 44.30 32.64 -3.00
C GLY A 1189 43.37 33.11 -1.89
N PRO A 1190 42.28 33.83 -2.25
CA PRO A 1190 41.41 34.44 -1.25
C PRO A 1190 40.35 33.46 -0.71
N PRO A 1191 39.98 33.56 0.59
CA PRO A 1191 38.60 33.28 1.00
C PRO A 1191 37.64 34.18 0.23
N HIS A 1192 36.50 33.63 -0.19
CA HIS A 1192 35.65 34.15 -1.26
C HIS A 1192 34.92 35.49 -0.99
N SER A 1193 35.37 36.30 -0.03
CA SER A 1193 34.85 37.64 0.27
C SER A 1193 35.73 38.79 -0.26
N LEU A 1194 36.91 38.54 -0.85
CA LEU A 1194 37.83 39.61 -1.26
C LEU A 1194 37.96 39.80 -2.77
N LYS A 1195 36.95 40.45 -3.38
CA LYS A 1195 37.21 41.38 -4.50
C LYS A 1195 37.99 42.58 -3.95
N ARG A 1196 39.32 42.47 -3.77
CA ARG A 1196 40.24 43.54 -3.29
C ARG A 1196 39.83 44.18 -1.95
N VAL A 1197 40.59 44.00 -0.87
CA VAL A 1197 40.54 44.97 0.25
C VAL A 1197 41.16 46.27 -0.25
N ARG A 1198 40.35 47.19 -0.80
CA ARG A 1198 40.78 48.57 -0.97
C ARG A 1198 40.75 49.21 0.42
N GLY A 1199 41.91 49.38 1.03
CA GLY A 1199 42.03 50.22 2.22
C GLY A 1199 41.49 51.63 1.97
N PHE A 1200 41.14 52.32 3.05
CA PHE A 1200 40.68 53.71 3.02
C PHE A 1200 41.65 54.61 2.23
N CYS A 1201 41.09 55.55 1.47
CA CYS A 1201 41.82 56.62 0.80
C CYS A 1201 41.95 57.79 1.78
N PHE A 1202 43.13 58.03 2.35
CA PHE A 1202 43.36 59.27 3.10
C PHE A 1202 43.41 60.42 2.11
N THR A 1203 42.43 61.33 2.14
CA THR A 1203 42.42 62.57 1.35
C THR A 1203 42.23 63.74 2.30
N LYS A 1204 43.20 64.65 2.42
CA LYS A 1204 43.02 65.94 3.11
C LYS A 1204 42.85 67.03 2.05
N ASN A 1205 41.65 67.60 1.95
CA ASN A 1205 41.38 68.84 1.22
C ASN A 1205 41.10 69.93 2.26
N ILE A 1206 42.02 70.88 2.44
CA ILE A 1206 41.66 72.15 3.10
C ILE A 1206 41.03 73.00 2.00
N LYS A 1207 39.69 73.11 2.00
CA LYS A 1207 39.02 74.18 1.26
C LYS A 1207 39.43 75.51 1.90
N ALA A 1208 40.19 76.33 1.20
CA ALA A 1208 40.16 77.76 1.43
C ALA A 1208 38.79 78.29 0.96
N SER A 1209 38.14 79.11 1.76
CA SER A 1209 37.03 79.98 1.32
C SER A 1209 36.95 81.19 2.25
N PRO A 1210 36.53 82.37 1.75
CA PRO A 1210 36.51 82.83 0.36
C PRO A 1210 37.86 83.45 -0.06
#